data_AF-A0AAP3M3Z5-F1
#
_entry.id   AF-A0AAP3M3Z5-F1
#
_cell.length_a   1.000
_cell.length_b   1.000
_cell.length_c   1.000
_cell.angle_alpha   90.00
_cell.angle_beta   90.00
_cell.angle_gamma   90.00
#
_symmetry.space_group_name_H-M   'P 1'
#
loop_
_entity.id
_entity.type
_entity.pdbx_description
1 polymer ?
#
loop_
_entity_poly.entity_id
_entity_poly.type
_entity_poly.pdbx_seq_one_letter_code
_entity_poly.pdbx_strand_id
1 'polypeptide(L)'
;MAENSTPDILYTIVDEAPELASASFLPIIRKFADAAGVSVGTKDISLAARIIATFPENLTDDQRQSDDLAALGELVKTADANVIKLPNISASVPQLVAAVEELQAQGYKLPDYPYEPSTDAEKEIRARYDSIKGSAVNPVLREGNSDRRAAKAVKNYAQNNPHSMGSWASDSKTKVSSMPGNDFYANEKSATISADQAGDAKIEFVAKDGSVTVLKDAWPLTEGTVADATFMSVKALSSFLEGAIEDTKSDGTMFSLHMKATMMKVSDPIIFGYAVKAWLKPVFDKYGAELKALGVNANSGMGDLLERVKGNSEITAAIEAVRAERPEMYMVDSDKGITNLHVPSDVIIDASMPAVIRAGGKGWDSQGNKGDVNCVIPDNCYATVYDETINYFKANGALDVTKAGSVANVGLMAQKAEEYGSHPTTFEAPADGVIRVVLANGDTLHSHDVEAGDIWRACTVKKAPIENWIQLALDRQRLTGSEAIFWLDANRAHDAELIKYVTPALEAAGVADKFLILAPREATRQSLETITAGKDSIAITGNVLRDYLTDLFPILELGTSAKMLSIVKLMNGGGLFETGAGGSAPKHVQQLVEENHLRWDSMGEFCALGESLNFLADVKGNKKAGVLGAAAEVATQGILDNNKSPDRKVGQPDNRDSHYWFARYWAEALAAQTEDSELAEHFAPIAGALAASEGAILSELAAAQGAPADIGGYYHPSVEKKAAVMRPSATLNDIIG
;
A
#
# COMPACT_ATOMS: atom_id res chain seq x y z
N MET A 1 39.68 8.60 9.33
CA MET A 1 39.52 7.15 9.11
C MET A 1 38.07 6.95 8.76
N ALA A 2 37.76 6.46 7.56
CA ALA A 2 36.38 6.22 7.16
C ALA A 2 35.78 5.13 8.07
N GLU A 3 34.70 5.44 8.78
CA GLU A 3 33.96 4.45 9.54
C GLU A 3 33.34 3.46 8.55
N ASN A 4 33.98 2.29 8.43
CA ASN A 4 33.55 1.18 7.60
C ASN A 4 32.44 0.33 8.26
N SER A 5 31.68 0.86 9.21
CA SER A 5 30.58 0.12 9.86
C SER A 5 29.23 0.63 9.40
N THR A 6 28.43 -0.26 8.81
CA THR A 6 27.00 -0.02 8.58
C THR A 6 26.32 0.35 9.90
N PRO A 7 25.57 1.46 9.96
CA PRO A 7 24.82 1.85 11.15
C PRO A 7 23.86 0.75 11.61
N ASP A 8 23.60 0.69 12.92
CA ASP A 8 22.67 -0.28 13.52
C ASP A 8 21.23 -0.04 13.10
N ILE A 9 20.87 1.22 12.82
CA ILE A 9 19.59 1.64 12.26
C ILE A 9 19.88 2.65 11.14
N LEU A 10 19.28 2.45 9.98
CA LEU A 10 19.19 3.47 8.94
C LEU A 10 17.81 4.09 8.92
N TYR A 11 17.77 5.40 9.07
CA TYR A 11 16.56 6.20 8.99
C TYR A 11 16.53 6.94 7.65
N THR A 12 15.53 6.69 6.80
CA THR A 12 15.51 7.27 5.45
C THR A 12 15.20 8.77 5.47
N ILE A 13 15.98 9.57 4.74
CA ILE A 13 15.64 10.94 4.37
C ILE A 13 14.72 10.86 3.15
N VAL A 14 13.58 11.55 3.21
CA VAL A 14 12.47 11.42 2.25
C VAL A 14 11.97 12.81 1.82
N ASP A 15 10.67 12.94 1.56
CA ASP A 15 10.07 14.13 0.98
C ASP A 15 9.00 14.73 1.92
N GLU A 16 8.68 16.01 1.74
CA GLU A 16 7.48 16.66 2.28
C GLU A 16 7.29 16.49 3.80
N ALA A 17 6.09 16.12 4.25
CA ALA A 17 5.71 16.09 5.67
C ALA A 17 6.55 15.13 6.54
N PRO A 18 6.80 13.86 6.14
CA PRO A 18 7.64 12.96 6.94
C PRO A 18 9.09 13.46 7.05
N GLU A 19 9.64 14.11 6.02
CA GLU A 19 10.99 14.68 6.10
C GLU A 19 11.06 15.90 7.04
N LEU A 20 10.00 16.72 7.05
CA LEU A 20 9.87 17.80 8.03
C LEU A 20 9.77 17.25 9.46
N ALA A 21 8.94 16.22 9.68
CA ALA A 21 8.82 15.54 10.96
C ALA A 21 10.15 14.94 11.42
N SER A 22 10.90 14.30 10.51
CA SER A 22 12.23 13.75 10.79
C SER A 22 13.21 14.81 11.30
N ALA A 23 13.17 16.03 10.78
CA ALA A 23 14.01 17.12 11.26
C ALA A 23 13.77 17.50 12.74
N SER A 24 12.59 17.17 13.27
CA SER A 24 12.26 17.30 14.70
C SER A 24 12.57 16.02 15.48
N PHE A 25 12.23 14.84 14.94
CA PHE A 25 12.25 13.58 15.68
C PHE A 25 13.61 12.84 15.65
N LEU A 26 14.34 12.88 14.54
CA LEU A 26 15.61 12.18 14.39
C LEU A 26 16.67 12.57 15.44
N PRO A 27 16.81 13.84 15.86
CA PRO A 27 17.68 14.20 16.98
C PRO A 27 17.30 13.52 18.31
N ILE A 28 16.00 13.36 18.58
CA ILE A 28 15.50 12.64 19.77
C ILE A 28 15.89 11.16 19.67
N ILE A 29 15.65 10.52 18.51
CA ILE A 29 16.02 9.12 18.28
C ILE A 29 17.51 8.90 18.54
N ARG A 30 18.37 9.74 17.96
CA ARG A 30 19.83 9.65 18.14
C ARG A 30 20.25 9.76 19.60
N LYS A 31 19.76 10.80 20.29
CA LYS A 31 20.05 11.03 21.71
C LYS A 31 19.72 9.81 22.58
N PHE A 32 18.57 9.19 22.33
CA PHE A 32 18.12 8.04 23.11
C PHE A 32 18.86 6.76 22.72
N ALA A 33 19.07 6.52 21.42
CA ALA A 33 19.78 5.35 20.89
C ALA A 33 21.25 5.29 21.34
N ASP A 34 21.92 6.44 21.46
CA ASP A 34 23.31 6.54 21.92
C ASP A 34 23.50 5.94 23.32
N ALA A 35 22.51 6.07 24.22
CA ALA A 35 22.55 5.48 25.57
C ALA A 35 22.61 3.93 25.56
N ALA A 36 22.17 3.32 24.46
CA ALA A 36 22.24 1.87 24.22
C ALA A 36 23.40 1.47 23.29
N GLY A 37 24.26 2.42 22.91
CA GLY A 37 25.34 2.20 21.94
C GLY A 37 24.81 1.83 20.54
N VAL A 38 23.62 2.31 20.18
CA VAL A 38 22.97 2.03 18.89
C VAL A 38 23.24 3.18 17.93
N SER A 39 23.95 2.90 16.85
CA SER A 39 24.27 3.91 15.83
C SER A 39 23.09 4.15 14.86
N VAL A 40 22.71 5.41 14.65
CA VAL A 40 21.59 5.79 13.76
C VAL A 40 22.07 6.66 12.60
N GLY A 41 22.20 6.05 11.43
CA GLY A 41 22.60 6.70 10.18
C GLY A 41 21.42 7.06 9.28
N THR A 42 21.70 7.71 8.16
CA THR A 42 20.69 8.12 7.18
C THR A 42 21.09 7.77 5.75
N LYS A 43 20.09 7.58 4.90
CA LYS A 43 20.24 7.44 3.44
C LYS A 43 19.19 8.30 2.75
N ASP A 44 19.61 9.10 1.78
CA ASP A 44 18.74 10.05 1.09
C ASP A 44 18.09 9.43 -0.15
N ILE A 45 16.79 9.20 -0.04
CA ILE A 45 15.95 8.64 -1.10
C ILE A 45 14.86 9.61 -1.53
N SER A 46 14.98 10.90 -1.17
CA SER A 46 14.11 11.97 -1.64
C SER A 46 14.08 12.02 -3.18
N LEU A 47 13.03 12.59 -3.74
CA LEU A 47 12.93 12.83 -5.18
C LEU A 47 14.12 13.67 -5.67
N ALA A 48 14.50 14.71 -4.94
CA ALA A 48 15.63 15.55 -5.28
C ALA A 48 16.95 14.77 -5.32
N ALA A 49 17.26 14.00 -4.27
CA ALA A 49 18.50 13.22 -4.21
C ALA A 49 18.58 12.17 -5.33
N ARG A 50 17.45 11.51 -5.65
CA ARG A 50 17.40 10.54 -6.76
C ARG A 50 17.61 11.22 -8.12
N ILE A 51 17.09 12.44 -8.33
CA ILE A 51 17.39 13.23 -9.54
C ILE A 51 18.87 13.58 -9.60
N ILE A 52 19.44 14.11 -8.51
CA ILE A 52 20.85 14.52 -8.41
C ILE A 52 21.79 13.34 -8.69
N ALA A 53 21.57 12.20 -8.02
CA ALA A 53 22.35 10.97 -8.21
C ALA A 53 22.20 10.39 -9.62
N THR A 54 21.08 10.66 -10.30
CA THR A 54 20.87 10.18 -11.67
C THR A 54 21.74 10.91 -12.66
N PHE A 55 22.07 12.20 -12.51
CA PHE A 55 22.81 13.02 -13.50
C PHE A 55 24.13 13.60 -12.97
N PRO A 56 25.07 12.78 -12.45
CA PRO A 56 26.30 13.28 -11.84
C PRO A 56 27.23 14.04 -12.81
N GLU A 57 27.15 13.74 -14.10
CA GLU A 57 27.93 14.39 -15.16
C GLU A 57 27.55 15.86 -15.38
N ASN A 58 26.35 16.26 -14.96
CA ASN A 58 25.83 17.63 -15.06
C ASN A 58 26.20 18.49 -13.85
N LEU A 59 26.84 17.91 -12.83
CA LEU A 59 27.01 18.52 -11.52
C LEU A 59 28.48 18.81 -11.21
N THR A 60 28.70 19.85 -10.40
CA THR A 60 30.00 20.09 -9.77
C THR A 60 30.29 19.02 -8.71
N ASP A 61 31.56 18.83 -8.34
CA ASP A 61 31.93 17.81 -7.36
C ASP A 61 31.22 18.00 -6.00
N ASP A 62 30.98 19.25 -5.57
CA ASP A 62 30.27 19.58 -4.32
C ASP A 62 28.74 19.34 -4.41
N GLN A 63 28.18 19.34 -5.63
CA GLN A 63 26.75 19.09 -5.86
C GLN A 63 26.43 17.60 -6.04
N ARG A 64 27.43 16.77 -6.34
CA ARG A 64 27.23 15.34 -6.53
C ARG A 64 26.83 14.66 -5.22
N GLN A 65 25.91 13.71 -5.32
CA GLN A 65 25.46 12.87 -4.23
C GLN A 65 25.59 11.40 -4.64
N SER A 66 25.79 10.52 -3.66
CA SER A 66 25.78 9.07 -3.90
C SER A 66 24.38 8.59 -4.27
N ASP A 67 24.30 7.53 -5.08
CA ASP A 67 23.04 6.80 -5.29
C ASP A 67 22.71 5.96 -4.05
N ASP A 68 22.09 6.61 -3.08
CA ASP A 68 21.72 6.02 -1.81
C ASP A 68 20.58 4.99 -1.94
N LEU A 69 19.74 5.09 -2.98
CA LEU A 69 18.73 4.09 -3.27
C LEU A 69 19.38 2.79 -3.76
N ALA A 70 20.36 2.86 -4.66
CA ALA A 70 21.13 1.69 -5.07
C ALA A 70 21.90 1.08 -3.90
N ALA A 71 22.54 1.91 -3.06
CA ALA A 71 23.25 1.44 -1.88
C ALA A 71 22.31 0.72 -0.88
N LEU A 72 21.11 1.28 -0.65
CA LEU A 72 20.09 0.62 0.16
C LEU A 72 19.60 -0.68 -0.47
N GLY A 73 19.45 -0.74 -1.80
CA GLY A 73 19.06 -1.94 -2.54
C GLY A 73 20.03 -3.11 -2.36
N GLU A 74 21.32 -2.83 -2.19
CA GLU A 74 22.31 -3.84 -1.83
C GLU A 74 22.26 -4.17 -0.32
N LEU A 75 22.08 -3.16 0.53
CA LEU A 75 22.00 -3.37 1.97
C LEU A 75 20.82 -4.27 2.37
N VAL A 76 19.62 -4.06 1.82
CA VAL A 76 18.43 -4.86 2.17
C VAL A 76 18.55 -6.34 1.80
N LYS A 77 19.61 -6.73 1.08
CA LYS A 77 19.96 -8.12 0.81
C LYS A 77 20.93 -8.70 1.84
N THR A 78 21.26 -7.98 2.91
CA THR A 78 22.16 -8.44 3.98
C THR A 78 21.39 -8.77 5.26
N ALA A 79 21.97 -9.64 6.10
CA ALA A 79 21.36 -10.06 7.37
C ALA A 79 21.30 -8.93 8.42
N ASP A 80 22.24 -7.98 8.36
CA ASP A 80 22.37 -6.88 9.32
C ASP A 80 21.55 -5.64 8.95
N ALA A 81 20.79 -5.68 7.85
CA ALA A 81 19.98 -4.56 7.43
C ALA A 81 18.90 -4.26 8.47
N ASN A 82 18.83 -3.01 8.91
CA ASN A 82 17.78 -2.50 9.79
C ASN A 82 17.41 -1.10 9.31
N VAL A 83 16.33 -1.01 8.52
CA VAL A 83 15.96 0.22 7.81
C VAL A 83 14.60 0.68 8.26
N ILE A 84 14.50 1.87 8.87
CA ILE A 84 13.24 2.56 9.11
C ILE A 84 12.94 3.42 7.88
N LYS A 85 11.88 3.04 7.15
CA LYS A 85 11.50 3.62 5.86
C LYS A 85 10.25 4.50 6.01
N LEU A 86 10.43 5.80 5.82
CA LEU A 86 9.35 6.78 5.87
C LEU A 86 8.64 6.89 4.52
N PRO A 87 7.37 7.33 4.45
CA PRO A 87 6.69 7.61 3.19
C PRO A 87 7.48 8.59 2.31
N ASN A 88 7.55 8.31 1.01
CA ASN A 88 8.28 9.12 0.02
C ASN A 88 7.43 9.37 -1.23
N ILE A 89 7.81 10.34 -2.05
CA ILE A 89 7.13 10.65 -3.30
C ILE A 89 7.34 9.54 -4.32
N SER A 90 6.23 8.98 -4.81
CA SER A 90 6.18 8.25 -6.08
C SER A 90 5.83 9.23 -7.19
N ALA A 91 6.85 9.83 -7.81
CA ALA A 91 6.67 11.08 -8.56
C ALA A 91 5.78 10.92 -9.81
N SER A 92 4.74 11.76 -9.89
CA SER A 92 4.10 12.06 -11.17
C SER A 92 5.03 12.91 -12.06
N VAL A 93 4.74 12.99 -13.36
CA VAL A 93 5.52 13.85 -14.27
C VAL A 93 5.53 15.31 -13.80
N PRO A 94 4.40 15.94 -13.40
CA PRO A 94 4.43 17.32 -12.89
C PRO A 94 5.31 17.51 -11.66
N GLN A 95 5.29 16.58 -10.70
CA GLN A 95 6.14 16.65 -9.51
C GLN A 95 7.62 16.50 -9.86
N LEU A 96 7.95 15.60 -10.79
CA LEU A 96 9.32 15.44 -11.28
C LEU A 96 9.83 16.74 -11.90
N VAL A 97 9.05 17.35 -12.79
CA VAL A 97 9.42 18.60 -13.47
C VAL A 97 9.59 19.74 -12.46
N ALA A 98 8.66 19.89 -11.52
CA ALA A 98 8.77 20.91 -10.47
C ALA A 98 10.02 20.73 -9.59
N ALA A 99 10.39 19.48 -9.27
CA ALA A 99 11.63 19.19 -8.53
C ALA A 99 12.89 19.52 -9.35
N VAL A 100 12.89 19.24 -10.65
CA VAL A 100 13.98 19.62 -11.56
C VAL A 100 14.12 21.13 -11.65
N GLU A 101 13.01 21.86 -11.82
CA GLU A 101 13.01 23.33 -11.87
C GLU A 101 13.52 23.96 -10.57
N GLU A 102 13.13 23.42 -9.40
CA GLU A 102 13.63 23.86 -8.11
C GLU A 102 15.15 23.66 -8.00
N LEU A 103 15.65 22.48 -8.36
CA LEU A 103 17.09 22.19 -8.35
C LEU A 103 17.86 23.08 -9.33
N GLN A 104 17.31 23.33 -10.53
CA GLN A 104 17.89 24.26 -11.49
C GLN A 104 17.97 25.69 -10.93
N ALA A 105 16.93 26.16 -10.24
CA ALA A 105 16.92 27.45 -9.56
C ALA A 105 17.97 27.54 -8.43
N GLN A 106 18.30 26.41 -7.81
CA GLN A 106 19.36 26.26 -6.82
C GLN A 106 20.77 26.06 -7.45
N GLY A 107 20.88 26.07 -8.78
CA GLY A 107 22.16 26.03 -9.50
C GLY A 107 22.62 24.65 -9.98
N TYR A 108 21.77 23.62 -9.89
CA TYR A 108 22.06 22.29 -10.46
C TYR A 108 21.77 22.31 -11.96
N LYS A 109 22.78 22.05 -12.81
CA LYS A 109 22.65 22.14 -14.28
C LYS A 109 22.02 20.89 -14.92
N LEU A 110 20.90 20.45 -14.36
CA LEU A 110 20.15 19.27 -14.78
C LEU A 110 19.42 19.50 -16.11
N PRO A 111 19.30 18.49 -16.99
CA PRO A 111 18.51 18.60 -18.21
C PRO A 111 17.00 18.69 -17.91
N ASP A 112 16.23 19.32 -18.79
CA ASP A 112 14.77 19.35 -18.68
C ASP A 112 14.17 17.96 -18.99
N TYR A 113 12.94 17.72 -18.53
CA TYR A 113 12.19 16.52 -18.89
C TYR A 113 11.61 16.63 -20.32
N PRO A 114 12.04 15.78 -21.27
CA PRO A 114 11.56 15.87 -22.65
C PRO A 114 10.21 15.15 -22.78
N TYR A 115 9.13 15.93 -22.92
CA TYR A 115 7.77 15.39 -23.04
C TYR A 115 7.57 14.53 -24.29
N GLU A 116 8.13 14.95 -25.42
CA GLU A 116 8.07 14.28 -26.72
C GLU A 116 9.49 14.13 -27.28
N PRO A 117 10.28 13.15 -26.81
CA PRO A 117 11.69 13.04 -27.18
C PRO A 117 11.84 12.70 -28.67
N SER A 118 12.54 13.57 -29.40
CA SER A 118 12.72 13.49 -30.85
C SER A 118 14.13 13.05 -31.24
N THR A 119 15.11 13.28 -30.36
CA THR A 119 16.52 12.89 -30.54
C THR A 119 16.92 11.75 -29.62
N ASP A 120 18.02 11.05 -29.92
CA ASP A 120 18.51 9.96 -29.09
C ASP A 120 18.97 10.43 -27.70
N ALA A 121 19.50 11.65 -27.60
CA ALA A 121 19.83 12.28 -26.32
C ALA A 121 18.57 12.54 -25.48
N GLU A 122 17.50 13.09 -26.07
CA GLU A 122 16.23 13.29 -25.37
C GLU A 122 15.60 11.96 -24.94
N LYS A 123 15.70 10.90 -25.75
CA LYS A 123 15.20 9.57 -25.38
C LYS A 123 15.99 8.97 -24.20
N GLU A 124 17.29 9.16 -24.16
CA GLU A 124 18.15 8.70 -23.06
C GLU A 124 17.86 9.45 -21.76
N ILE A 125 17.75 10.79 -21.81
CA ILE A 125 17.33 11.63 -20.68
C ILE A 125 15.93 11.22 -20.20
N ARG A 126 14.98 11.03 -21.13
CA ARG A 126 13.62 10.57 -20.81
C ARG A 126 13.65 9.24 -20.07
N ALA A 127 14.43 8.28 -20.56
CA ALA A 127 14.51 6.95 -19.98
C ALA A 127 15.08 6.99 -18.54
N ARG A 128 16.09 7.83 -18.28
CA ARG A 128 16.66 8.02 -16.94
C ARG A 128 15.67 8.68 -15.98
N TYR A 129 14.92 9.69 -16.43
CA TYR A 129 13.85 10.25 -15.62
C TYR A 129 12.70 9.26 -15.37
N ASP A 130 12.35 8.47 -16.39
CA ASP A 130 11.28 7.49 -16.32
C ASP A 130 11.62 6.32 -15.38
N SER A 131 12.91 6.06 -15.09
CA SER A 131 13.34 5.06 -14.11
C SER A 131 13.20 5.53 -12.65
N ILE A 132 13.19 6.84 -12.40
CA ILE A 132 13.06 7.44 -11.06
C ILE A 132 11.67 8.02 -10.75
N LYS A 133 10.78 8.14 -11.75
CA LYS A 133 9.38 8.53 -11.54
C LYS A 133 8.50 7.34 -11.13
N GLY A 134 7.33 7.62 -10.54
CA GLY A 134 6.44 6.59 -10.00
C GLY A 134 7.04 5.88 -8.78
N SER A 135 6.60 4.65 -8.52
CA SER A 135 7.05 3.86 -7.36
C SER A 135 8.43 3.24 -7.61
N ALA A 136 9.47 4.07 -7.60
CA ALA A 136 10.86 3.65 -7.85
C ALA A 136 11.54 3.05 -6.61
N VAL A 137 11.16 3.48 -5.41
CA VAL A 137 11.83 3.08 -4.15
C VAL A 137 11.37 1.70 -3.65
N ASN A 138 10.06 1.49 -3.51
CA ASN A 138 9.53 0.28 -2.90
C ASN A 138 9.98 -1.02 -3.60
N PRO A 139 10.06 -1.10 -4.95
CA PRO A 139 10.57 -2.29 -5.64
C PRO A 139 12.02 -2.63 -5.32
N VAL A 140 12.83 -1.65 -4.90
CA VAL A 140 14.24 -1.84 -4.53
C VAL A 140 14.36 -2.29 -3.07
N LEU A 141 13.55 -1.73 -2.18
CA LEU A 141 13.67 -1.99 -0.74
C LEU A 141 12.91 -3.25 -0.27
N ARG A 142 11.81 -3.63 -0.94
CA ARG A 142 10.95 -4.76 -0.56
C ARG A 142 11.52 -6.11 -1.02
N GLU A 143 12.74 -6.42 -0.59
CA GLU A 143 13.41 -7.72 -0.76
C GLU A 143 13.00 -8.72 0.34
N GLY A 144 11.70 -8.78 0.63
CA GLY A 144 11.13 -9.56 1.73
C GLY A 144 9.61 -9.58 1.72
N ASN A 145 9.02 -10.43 2.55
CA ASN A 145 7.58 -10.55 2.68
C ASN A 145 7.03 -9.66 3.80
N SER A 146 5.72 -9.41 3.75
CA SER A 146 5.02 -8.47 4.63
C SER A 146 4.59 -9.14 5.94
N ASP A 147 4.90 -8.51 7.08
CA ASP A 147 4.23 -8.69 8.38
C ASP A 147 3.52 -7.38 8.72
N ARG A 148 2.19 -7.36 8.53
CA ARG A 148 1.35 -6.18 8.77
C ARG A 148 0.34 -6.48 9.87
N ARG A 149 0.30 -5.62 10.89
CA ARG A 149 -0.54 -5.81 12.09
C ARG A 149 -0.80 -4.51 12.82
N ALA A 150 -1.90 -4.46 13.58
CA ALA A 150 -2.13 -3.36 14.50
C ALA A 150 -1.08 -3.41 15.62
N ALA A 151 -0.51 -2.25 15.97
CA ALA A 151 0.27 -2.18 17.20
C ALA A 151 -0.67 -2.37 18.39
N LYS A 152 -0.20 -3.07 19.43
CA LYS A 152 -1.00 -3.33 20.64
C LYS A 152 -1.54 -2.04 21.25
N ALA A 153 -0.72 -0.99 21.29
CA ALA A 153 -1.12 0.32 21.79
C ALA A 153 -2.29 0.93 21.02
N VAL A 154 -2.26 0.85 19.69
CA VAL A 154 -3.32 1.35 18.80
C VAL A 154 -4.61 0.52 18.98
N LYS A 155 -4.48 -0.80 19.14
CA LYS A 155 -5.62 -1.69 19.39
C LYS A 155 -6.29 -1.39 20.73
N ASN A 156 -5.52 -1.27 21.81
CA ASN A 156 -6.03 -0.91 23.14
C ASN A 156 -6.76 0.44 23.11
N TYR A 157 -6.19 1.42 22.41
CA TYR A 157 -6.81 2.72 22.25
C TYR A 157 -8.16 2.63 21.52
N ALA A 158 -8.23 1.85 20.43
CA ALA A 158 -9.49 1.64 19.71
C ALA A 158 -10.55 0.93 20.56
N GLN A 159 -10.15 -0.02 21.41
CA GLN A 159 -11.07 -0.68 22.35
C GLN A 159 -11.62 0.28 23.40
N ASN A 160 -10.77 1.18 23.93
CA ASN A 160 -11.15 2.18 24.93
C ASN A 160 -11.89 3.39 24.33
N ASN A 161 -11.69 3.66 23.03
CA ASN A 161 -12.26 4.78 22.29
C ASN A 161 -12.87 4.27 20.97
N PRO A 162 -13.95 3.47 21.02
CA PRO A 162 -14.47 2.79 19.85
C PRO A 162 -14.97 3.80 18.80
N HIS A 163 -14.50 3.62 17.57
CA HIS A 163 -14.97 4.38 16.42
C HIS A 163 -16.36 3.91 15.99
N SER A 164 -17.03 4.69 15.14
CA SER A 164 -18.37 4.33 14.66
C SER A 164 -18.34 3.12 13.72
N MET A 165 -19.16 2.12 14.05
CA MET A 165 -19.55 1.01 13.17
C MET A 165 -21.03 1.16 12.81
N GLY A 166 -21.35 1.14 11.52
CA GLY A 166 -22.72 1.23 11.01
C GLY A 166 -23.52 -0.02 11.37
N SER A 167 -24.81 0.15 11.69
CA SER A 167 -25.70 -0.96 12.00
C SER A 167 -25.93 -1.83 10.78
N TRP A 168 -25.82 -3.15 10.96
CA TRP A 168 -26.14 -4.14 9.94
C TRP A 168 -27.54 -4.70 10.17
N ALA A 169 -28.39 -4.60 9.14
CA ALA A 169 -29.71 -5.18 9.13
C ALA A 169 -29.68 -6.54 8.43
N SER A 170 -30.35 -7.55 9.00
CA SER A 170 -30.39 -8.90 8.44
C SER A 170 -31.11 -8.98 7.09
N ASP A 171 -31.96 -7.99 6.80
CA ASP A 171 -32.69 -7.83 5.54
C ASP A 171 -32.02 -6.82 4.59
N SER A 172 -30.79 -6.36 4.88
CA SER A 172 -30.02 -5.53 3.94
C SER A 172 -29.87 -6.23 2.59
N LYS A 173 -30.16 -5.49 1.53
CA LYS A 173 -30.03 -5.96 0.15
C LYS A 173 -28.60 -5.83 -0.39
N THR A 174 -27.67 -5.26 0.38
CA THR A 174 -26.28 -5.09 -0.05
C THR A 174 -25.63 -6.43 -0.33
N LYS A 175 -25.00 -6.60 -1.48
CA LYS A 175 -24.40 -7.88 -1.89
C LYS A 175 -23.15 -7.64 -2.72
N VAL A 176 -22.32 -8.67 -2.86
CA VAL A 176 -21.29 -8.70 -3.90
C VAL A 176 -21.84 -9.43 -5.11
N SER A 177 -21.64 -8.87 -6.30
CA SER A 177 -21.87 -9.57 -7.56
C SER A 177 -20.54 -9.84 -8.26
N SER A 178 -20.31 -11.09 -8.64
CA SER A 178 -19.14 -11.54 -9.41
C SER A 178 -19.57 -12.43 -10.58
N MET A 179 -18.67 -12.62 -11.55
CA MET A 179 -18.95 -13.42 -12.75
C MET A 179 -19.28 -14.87 -12.36
N PRO A 180 -20.18 -15.57 -13.09
CA PRO A 180 -20.48 -16.98 -12.80
C PRO A 180 -19.42 -17.96 -13.36
N GLY A 181 -18.38 -17.46 -14.03
CA GLY A 181 -17.30 -18.22 -14.67
C GLY A 181 -16.70 -17.47 -15.87
N ASN A 182 -15.68 -18.05 -16.51
CA ASN A 182 -14.88 -17.42 -17.58
C ASN A 182 -14.19 -16.09 -17.17
N ASP A 183 -13.92 -15.93 -15.88
CA ASP A 183 -13.08 -14.90 -15.30
C ASP A 183 -11.65 -15.44 -15.07
N PHE A 184 -10.78 -14.65 -14.43
CA PHE A 184 -9.41 -15.09 -14.20
C PHE A 184 -9.36 -16.29 -13.27
N TYR A 185 -10.22 -16.35 -12.27
CA TYR A 185 -10.34 -17.51 -11.38
C TYR A 185 -10.66 -18.80 -12.16
N ALA A 186 -11.73 -18.80 -12.95
CA ALA A 186 -12.24 -20.01 -13.60
C ALA A 186 -11.32 -20.55 -14.70
N ASN A 187 -10.51 -19.68 -15.31
CA ASN A 187 -9.67 -20.02 -16.46
C ASN A 187 -8.20 -20.27 -16.10
N GLU A 188 -7.82 -20.20 -14.81
CA GLU A 188 -6.43 -20.26 -14.41
C GLU A 188 -5.79 -21.65 -14.62
N LYS A 189 -4.56 -21.62 -15.12
CA LYS A 189 -3.65 -22.77 -15.14
C LYS A 189 -2.36 -22.36 -14.45
N SER A 190 -1.76 -23.29 -13.70
CA SER A 190 -0.51 -23.07 -12.96
C SER A 190 0.36 -24.31 -12.96
N ALA A 191 1.66 -24.10 -12.83
CA ALA A 191 2.64 -25.16 -12.65
C ALA A 191 3.91 -24.63 -11.95
N THR A 192 4.53 -25.48 -11.15
CA THR A 192 5.88 -25.27 -10.62
C THR A 192 6.94 -25.69 -11.65
N ILE A 193 7.84 -24.76 -12.00
CA ILE A 193 8.90 -24.96 -13.01
C ILE A 193 9.97 -25.94 -12.51
N SER A 194 10.26 -26.98 -13.28
CA SER A 194 11.35 -27.92 -13.00
C SER A 194 12.71 -27.41 -13.51
N ALA A 195 13.79 -28.07 -13.11
CA ALA A 195 15.15 -27.68 -13.49
C ALA A 195 15.39 -27.72 -15.02
N ASP A 196 14.80 -28.68 -15.72
CA ASP A 196 14.86 -28.83 -17.18
C ASP A 196 13.97 -27.85 -17.94
N GLN A 197 13.00 -27.24 -17.26
CA GLN A 197 12.11 -26.21 -17.80
C GLN A 197 12.62 -24.78 -17.57
N ALA A 198 13.59 -24.59 -16.67
CA ALA A 198 14.12 -23.28 -16.31
C ALA A 198 14.80 -22.58 -17.50
N GLY A 199 14.58 -21.27 -17.61
CA GLY A 199 15.13 -20.42 -18.67
C GLY A 199 14.17 -19.30 -19.07
N ASP A 200 14.52 -18.59 -20.14
CA ASP A 200 13.68 -17.52 -20.69
C ASP A 200 12.54 -18.11 -21.51
N ALA A 201 11.33 -18.06 -20.96
CA ALA A 201 10.11 -18.42 -21.67
C ALA A 201 9.64 -17.29 -22.59
N LYS A 202 8.82 -17.65 -23.58
CA LYS A 202 8.14 -16.74 -24.51
C LYS A 202 6.64 -16.79 -24.30
N ILE A 203 5.98 -15.66 -24.48
CA ILE A 203 4.52 -15.58 -24.57
C ILE A 203 4.17 -15.23 -26.01
N GLU A 204 3.40 -16.08 -26.66
CA GLU A 204 3.07 -15.98 -28.08
C GLU A 204 1.56 -16.03 -28.30
N PHE A 205 1.09 -15.23 -29.26
CA PHE A 205 -0.24 -15.34 -29.84
C PHE A 205 -0.17 -16.08 -31.16
N VAL A 206 -0.97 -17.13 -31.31
CA VAL A 206 -1.13 -17.91 -32.54
C VAL A 206 -2.52 -17.62 -33.10
N ALA A 207 -2.59 -16.93 -34.23
CA ALA A 207 -3.86 -16.62 -34.89
C ALA A 207 -4.48 -17.86 -35.54
N LYS A 208 -5.78 -17.78 -35.88
CA LYS A 208 -6.51 -18.84 -36.58
C LYS A 208 -5.90 -19.27 -37.93
N ASP A 209 -5.10 -18.41 -38.57
CA ASP A 209 -4.38 -18.72 -39.81
C ASP A 209 -3.01 -19.38 -39.58
N GLY A 210 -2.61 -19.59 -38.32
CA GLY A 210 -1.33 -20.16 -37.91
C GLY A 210 -0.18 -19.15 -37.79
N SER A 211 -0.41 -17.86 -38.06
CA SER A 211 0.61 -16.83 -37.84
C SER A 211 0.91 -16.65 -36.35
N VAL A 212 2.20 -16.47 -36.03
CA VAL A 212 2.68 -16.35 -34.64
C VAL A 212 3.18 -14.93 -34.40
N THR A 213 2.67 -14.28 -33.36
CA THR A 213 3.11 -12.98 -32.87
C THR A 213 3.68 -13.15 -31.47
N VAL A 214 4.93 -12.75 -31.26
CA VAL A 214 5.55 -12.75 -29.93
C VAL A 214 5.00 -11.56 -29.13
N LEU A 215 4.29 -11.85 -28.02
CA LEU A 215 3.80 -10.84 -27.08
C LEU A 215 4.87 -10.49 -26.05
N LYS A 216 5.69 -11.47 -25.66
CA LYS A 216 6.84 -11.31 -24.75
C LYS A 216 7.96 -12.27 -25.13
N ASP A 217 9.12 -11.73 -25.51
CA ASP A 217 10.24 -12.54 -26.01
C ASP A 217 11.14 -13.13 -24.91
N ALA A 218 11.19 -12.51 -23.74
CA ALA A 218 11.96 -13.00 -22.59
C ALA A 218 11.16 -12.81 -21.30
N TRP A 219 10.72 -13.94 -20.74
CA TRP A 219 10.08 -14.06 -19.44
C TRP A 219 10.88 -15.08 -18.59
N PRO A 220 11.82 -14.60 -17.75
CA PRO A 220 12.73 -15.48 -17.02
C PRO A 220 11.99 -16.32 -15.98
N LEU A 221 12.10 -17.63 -16.09
CA LEU A 221 11.53 -18.61 -15.16
C LEU A 221 12.66 -19.45 -14.55
N THR A 222 12.86 -19.35 -13.24
CA THR A 222 13.85 -20.16 -12.51
C THR A 222 13.22 -21.43 -11.97
N GLU A 223 14.03 -22.47 -11.70
CA GLU A 223 13.57 -23.68 -11.03
C GLU A 223 12.79 -23.36 -9.73
N GLY A 224 11.66 -24.04 -9.54
CA GLY A 224 10.77 -23.85 -8.41
C GLY A 224 9.94 -22.57 -8.45
N THR A 225 9.97 -21.81 -9.56
CA THR A 225 9.01 -20.72 -9.77
C THR A 225 7.63 -21.33 -10.01
N VAL A 226 6.61 -20.84 -9.32
CA VAL A 226 5.22 -21.11 -9.69
C VAL A 226 4.84 -20.10 -10.77
N ALA A 227 4.42 -20.60 -11.94
CA ALA A 227 4.09 -19.80 -13.11
C ALA A 227 2.65 -20.09 -13.56
N ASP A 228 1.85 -19.04 -13.65
CA ASP A 228 0.42 -19.13 -13.91
C ASP A 228 0.05 -18.34 -15.17
N ALA A 229 -0.99 -18.79 -15.84
CA ALA A 229 -1.62 -18.07 -16.95
C ALA A 229 -3.13 -18.22 -16.87
N THR A 230 -3.84 -17.16 -17.22
CA THR A 230 -5.31 -17.10 -17.19
C THR A 230 -5.83 -16.03 -18.15
N PHE A 231 -7.15 -15.97 -18.34
CA PHE A 231 -7.80 -14.91 -19.09
C PHE A 231 -9.20 -14.60 -18.55
N MET A 232 -9.66 -13.38 -18.76
CA MET A 232 -11.05 -12.96 -18.56
C MET A 232 -11.71 -12.80 -19.92
N SER A 233 -12.81 -13.55 -20.15
CA SER A 233 -13.58 -13.43 -21.37
C SER A 233 -14.35 -12.12 -21.39
N VAL A 234 -14.10 -11.25 -22.36
CA VAL A 234 -14.79 -9.95 -22.44
C VAL A 234 -16.27 -10.09 -22.80
N LYS A 235 -16.62 -11.17 -23.50
CA LYS A 235 -18.02 -11.53 -23.79
C LYS A 235 -18.77 -11.91 -22.52
N ALA A 236 -18.18 -12.76 -21.69
CA ALA A 236 -18.75 -13.14 -20.39
C ALA A 236 -18.82 -11.94 -19.44
N LEU A 237 -17.75 -11.13 -19.38
CA LEU A 237 -17.70 -9.89 -18.60
C LEU A 237 -18.81 -8.91 -19.00
N SER A 238 -18.97 -8.65 -20.30
CA SER A 238 -20.01 -7.73 -20.80
C SER A 238 -21.40 -8.22 -20.42
N SER A 239 -21.67 -9.52 -20.59
CA SER A 239 -22.96 -10.12 -20.27
C SER A 239 -23.26 -10.08 -18.76
N PHE A 240 -22.23 -10.32 -17.93
CA PHE A 240 -22.31 -10.20 -16.48
C PHE A 240 -22.59 -8.76 -16.04
N LEU A 241 -21.87 -7.77 -16.57
CA LEU A 241 -22.05 -6.36 -16.20
C LEU A 241 -23.44 -5.84 -16.56
N GLU A 242 -23.95 -6.18 -17.75
CA GLU A 242 -25.33 -5.86 -18.13
C GLU A 242 -26.34 -6.52 -17.17
N GLY A 243 -26.14 -7.80 -16.85
CA GLY A 243 -26.98 -8.52 -15.88
C GLY A 243 -26.93 -7.90 -14.48
N ALA A 244 -25.76 -7.51 -14.00
CA ALA A 244 -25.57 -6.89 -12.69
C ALA A 244 -26.26 -5.52 -12.60
N ILE A 245 -26.28 -4.74 -13.68
CA ILE A 245 -27.01 -3.46 -13.73
C ILE A 245 -28.52 -3.69 -13.63
N GLU A 246 -29.07 -4.64 -14.38
CA GLU A 246 -30.51 -4.95 -14.34
C GLU A 246 -30.94 -5.56 -12.99
N ASP A 247 -30.11 -6.43 -12.43
CA ASP A 247 -30.31 -7.01 -11.10
C ASP A 247 -30.30 -5.93 -10.00
N THR A 248 -29.36 -4.98 -10.06
CA THR A 248 -29.32 -3.82 -9.16
C THR A 248 -30.60 -2.99 -9.24
N LYS A 249 -31.09 -2.75 -10.46
CA LYS A 249 -32.35 -2.03 -10.70
C LYS A 249 -33.55 -2.77 -10.15
N SER A 250 -33.63 -4.09 -10.35
CA SER A 250 -34.69 -4.94 -9.81
C SER A 250 -34.71 -4.94 -8.28
N ASP A 251 -33.54 -4.98 -7.65
CA ASP A 251 -33.42 -4.97 -6.19
C ASP A 251 -33.68 -3.59 -5.57
N GLY A 252 -33.60 -2.52 -6.37
CA GLY A 252 -33.71 -1.14 -5.91
C GLY A 252 -32.52 -0.71 -5.06
N THR A 253 -31.33 -1.23 -5.36
CA THR A 253 -30.05 -0.87 -4.72
C THR A 253 -29.24 0.07 -5.61
N MET A 254 -28.12 0.57 -5.10
CA MET A 254 -27.16 1.33 -5.89
C MET A 254 -26.18 0.41 -6.61
N PHE A 255 -25.90 0.70 -7.89
CA PHE A 255 -24.82 0.03 -8.62
C PHE A 255 -23.47 0.62 -8.20
N SER A 256 -22.51 -0.26 -7.94
CA SER A 256 -21.11 0.13 -7.70
C SER A 256 -20.15 -0.88 -8.32
N LEU A 257 -18.98 -0.42 -8.72
CA LEU A 257 -17.89 -1.21 -9.29
C LEU A 257 -16.62 -0.94 -8.47
N HIS A 258 -16.00 -2.01 -7.98
CA HIS A 258 -14.83 -1.93 -7.11
C HIS A 258 -13.64 -2.60 -7.80
N MET A 259 -12.65 -1.80 -8.21
CA MET A 259 -11.46 -2.25 -8.95
C MET A 259 -10.18 -1.68 -8.32
N LYS A 260 -9.00 -2.01 -8.86
CA LYS A 260 -7.70 -1.47 -8.42
C LYS A 260 -6.92 -0.83 -9.57
N ALA A 261 -7.58 0.04 -10.34
CA ALA A 261 -7.11 0.59 -11.62
C ALA A 261 -5.70 1.22 -11.62
N THR A 262 -5.30 1.88 -10.53
CA THR A 262 -3.96 2.50 -10.42
C THR A 262 -2.85 1.45 -10.33
N MET A 263 -3.08 0.38 -9.57
CA MET A 263 -2.09 -0.68 -9.34
C MET A 263 -2.12 -1.67 -10.50
N MET A 264 -3.30 -2.18 -10.85
CA MET A 264 -3.53 -3.09 -11.97
C MET A 264 -3.69 -2.34 -13.28
N LYS A 265 -2.69 -1.52 -13.60
CA LYS A 265 -2.71 -0.48 -14.66
C LYS A 265 -2.97 -0.95 -16.10
N VAL A 266 -3.05 -2.26 -16.33
CA VAL A 266 -3.38 -2.83 -17.65
C VAL A 266 -4.78 -3.44 -17.62
N SER A 267 -5.02 -4.46 -16.78
CA SER A 267 -6.29 -5.19 -16.72
C SER A 267 -7.47 -4.32 -16.30
N ASP A 268 -7.32 -3.61 -15.18
CA ASP A 268 -8.46 -3.01 -14.50
C ASP A 268 -9.04 -1.81 -15.24
N PRO A 269 -8.24 -0.92 -15.89
CA PRO A 269 -8.80 0.09 -16.78
C PRO A 269 -9.60 -0.49 -17.95
N ILE A 270 -9.23 -1.67 -18.47
CA ILE A 270 -9.99 -2.34 -19.54
C ILE A 270 -11.32 -2.84 -18.99
N ILE A 271 -11.31 -3.54 -17.84
CA ILE A 271 -12.53 -4.01 -17.16
C ILE A 271 -13.47 -2.84 -16.83
N PHE A 272 -12.92 -1.73 -16.32
CA PHE A 272 -13.67 -0.51 -16.06
C PHE A 272 -14.30 0.06 -17.33
N GLY A 273 -13.58 0.06 -18.45
CA GLY A 273 -14.11 0.47 -19.74
C GLY A 273 -15.29 -0.39 -20.20
N TYR A 274 -15.28 -1.70 -19.93
CA TYR A 274 -16.43 -2.57 -20.18
C TYR A 274 -17.62 -2.23 -19.28
N ALA A 275 -17.41 -1.83 -18.02
CA ALA A 275 -18.49 -1.35 -17.16
C ALA A 275 -19.10 -0.04 -17.64
N VAL A 276 -18.29 0.92 -18.10
CA VAL A 276 -18.77 2.17 -18.73
C VAL A 276 -19.59 1.87 -19.99
N LYS A 277 -19.09 0.96 -20.84
CA LYS A 277 -19.82 0.52 -22.05
C LYS A 277 -21.13 -0.18 -21.72
N ALA A 278 -21.17 -1.06 -20.72
CA ALA A 278 -22.40 -1.73 -20.27
C ALA A 278 -23.41 -0.71 -19.71
N TRP A 279 -22.94 0.25 -18.90
CA TRP A 279 -23.79 1.30 -18.35
C TRP A 279 -24.45 2.14 -19.46
N LEU A 280 -23.65 2.61 -20.42
CA LEU A 280 -24.08 3.46 -21.53
C LEU A 280 -24.34 2.69 -22.83
N LYS A 281 -24.69 1.40 -22.74
CA LYS A 281 -24.82 0.53 -23.91
C LYS A 281 -25.65 1.13 -25.06
N PRO A 282 -26.84 1.70 -24.83
CA PRO A 282 -27.62 2.31 -25.92
C PRO A 282 -26.91 3.47 -26.62
N VAL A 283 -26.06 4.22 -25.90
CA VAL A 283 -25.28 5.35 -26.46
C VAL A 283 -24.14 4.81 -27.32
N PHE A 284 -23.40 3.80 -26.85
CA PHE A 284 -22.33 3.18 -27.62
C PHE A 284 -22.85 2.46 -28.87
N ASP A 285 -23.98 1.74 -28.76
CA ASP A 285 -24.62 1.06 -29.89
C ASP A 285 -25.04 2.06 -30.99
N LYS A 286 -25.57 3.24 -30.60
CA LYS A 286 -26.07 4.25 -31.54
C LYS A 286 -24.97 5.16 -32.10
N TYR A 287 -24.05 5.64 -31.25
CA TYR A 287 -23.09 6.69 -31.58
C TYR A 287 -21.62 6.23 -31.56
N GLY A 288 -21.34 4.92 -31.54
CA GLY A 288 -19.99 4.38 -31.37
C GLY A 288 -18.95 4.95 -32.35
N ALA A 289 -19.32 5.18 -33.62
CA ALA A 289 -18.42 5.79 -34.61
C ALA A 289 -18.10 7.26 -34.30
N GLU A 290 -19.10 8.03 -33.84
CA GLU A 290 -18.94 9.43 -33.45
C GLU A 290 -18.13 9.56 -32.15
N LEU A 291 -18.42 8.73 -31.14
CA LEU A 291 -17.64 8.66 -29.91
C LEU A 291 -16.16 8.35 -30.21
N LYS A 292 -15.90 7.42 -31.12
CA LYS A 292 -14.53 7.12 -31.58
C LYS A 292 -13.89 8.31 -32.30
N ALA A 293 -14.63 9.03 -33.14
CA ALA A 293 -14.13 10.23 -33.83
C ALA A 293 -13.80 11.38 -32.86
N LEU A 294 -14.53 11.48 -31.75
CA LEU A 294 -14.28 12.40 -30.63
C LEU A 294 -13.12 11.94 -29.72
N GLY A 295 -12.53 10.78 -29.99
CA GLY A 295 -11.43 10.20 -29.23
C GLY A 295 -11.84 9.65 -27.87
N VAL A 296 -13.12 9.32 -27.67
CA VAL A 296 -13.62 8.76 -26.40
C VAL A 296 -12.92 7.45 -26.08
N ASN A 297 -12.37 7.37 -24.86
CA ASN A 297 -11.82 6.14 -24.31
C ASN A 297 -12.58 5.73 -23.04
N ALA A 298 -13.39 4.68 -23.13
CA ALA A 298 -14.15 4.17 -21.99
C ALA A 298 -13.25 3.77 -20.80
N ASN A 299 -12.01 3.33 -21.07
CA ASN A 299 -11.05 2.94 -20.04
C ASN A 299 -10.58 4.13 -19.19
N SER A 300 -10.75 5.36 -19.69
CA SER A 300 -10.48 6.61 -18.97
C SER A 300 -11.66 7.09 -18.13
N GLY A 301 -12.79 6.38 -18.19
CA GLY A 301 -13.99 6.63 -17.42
C GLY A 301 -14.98 7.61 -18.04
N MET A 302 -16.16 7.70 -17.42
CA MET A 302 -17.27 8.52 -17.91
C MET A 302 -16.95 10.02 -17.85
N GLY A 303 -16.04 10.46 -16.97
CA GLY A 303 -15.60 11.86 -16.92
C GLY A 303 -14.91 12.30 -18.23
N ASP A 304 -13.99 11.49 -18.76
CA ASP A 304 -13.34 11.76 -20.06
C ASP A 304 -14.36 11.74 -21.21
N LEU A 305 -15.28 10.77 -21.19
CA LEU A 305 -16.36 10.69 -22.17
C LEU A 305 -17.22 11.96 -22.17
N LEU A 306 -17.67 12.40 -21.00
CA LEU A 306 -18.54 13.56 -20.84
C LEU A 306 -17.87 14.86 -21.33
N GLU A 307 -16.58 15.04 -21.07
CA GLU A 307 -15.86 16.22 -21.57
C GLU A 307 -15.69 16.19 -23.10
N ARG A 308 -15.44 15.01 -23.70
CA ARG A 308 -15.28 14.87 -25.15
C ARG A 308 -16.56 15.06 -25.95
N VAL A 309 -17.71 14.69 -25.38
CA VAL A 309 -19.01 14.85 -26.04
C VAL A 309 -19.67 16.20 -25.77
N LYS A 310 -19.02 17.05 -24.96
CA LYS A 310 -19.50 18.39 -24.63
C LYS A 310 -19.76 19.20 -25.90
N GLY A 311 -20.99 19.68 -26.04
CA GLY A 311 -21.45 20.41 -27.22
C GLY A 311 -22.13 19.54 -28.28
N ASN A 312 -22.11 18.21 -28.17
CA ASN A 312 -22.95 17.31 -28.97
C ASN A 312 -24.28 17.05 -28.23
N SER A 313 -25.29 17.88 -28.50
CA SER A 313 -26.58 17.82 -27.80
C SER A 313 -27.31 16.50 -27.96
N GLU A 314 -27.15 15.79 -29.07
CA GLU A 314 -27.82 14.50 -29.31
C GLU A 314 -27.22 13.37 -28.47
N ILE A 315 -25.88 13.33 -28.35
CA ILE A 315 -25.19 12.36 -27.50
C ILE A 315 -25.43 12.69 -26.03
N THR A 316 -25.33 13.95 -25.62
CA THR A 316 -25.62 14.36 -24.24
C THR A 316 -27.05 14.00 -23.83
N ALA A 317 -28.05 14.28 -24.69
CA ALA A 317 -29.44 13.92 -24.40
C ALA A 317 -29.64 12.39 -24.30
N ALA A 318 -28.94 11.60 -25.12
CA ALA A 318 -29.00 10.14 -25.05
C ALA A 318 -28.38 9.59 -23.76
N ILE A 319 -27.28 10.19 -23.28
CA ILE A 319 -26.67 9.84 -21.99
C ILE A 319 -27.63 10.13 -20.83
N GLU A 320 -28.28 11.31 -20.83
CA GLU A 320 -29.26 11.66 -19.82
C GLU A 320 -30.49 10.74 -19.84
N ALA A 321 -30.95 10.33 -21.02
CA ALA A 321 -32.03 9.36 -21.17
C ALA A 321 -31.66 7.99 -20.58
N VAL A 322 -30.45 7.49 -20.87
CA VAL A 322 -29.95 6.26 -20.25
C VAL A 322 -29.84 6.42 -18.73
N ARG A 323 -29.33 7.55 -18.23
CA ARG A 323 -29.22 7.79 -16.77
C ARG A 323 -30.58 7.71 -16.09
N ALA A 324 -31.64 8.22 -16.72
CA ALA A 324 -33.00 8.18 -16.17
C ALA A 324 -33.61 6.76 -16.13
N GLU A 325 -33.09 5.82 -16.93
CA GLU A 325 -33.56 4.43 -16.98
C GLU A 325 -32.72 3.46 -16.15
N ARG A 326 -31.52 3.87 -15.72
CA ARG A 326 -30.58 3.06 -14.94
C ARG A 326 -30.90 3.10 -13.43
N PRO A 327 -30.43 2.13 -12.62
CA PRO A 327 -30.51 2.25 -11.17
C PRO A 327 -29.71 3.45 -10.67
N GLU A 328 -29.91 3.84 -9.41
CA GLU A 328 -29.00 4.78 -8.75
C GLU A 328 -27.57 4.23 -8.77
N MET A 329 -26.58 5.12 -8.84
CA MET A 329 -25.16 4.75 -8.82
C MET A 329 -24.52 5.27 -7.54
N TYR A 330 -23.62 4.48 -6.98
CA TYR A 330 -22.75 4.90 -5.89
C TYR A 330 -21.99 6.18 -6.27
N MET A 331 -22.02 7.18 -5.38
CA MET A 331 -21.37 8.47 -5.59
C MET A 331 -20.02 8.56 -4.87
N VAL A 332 -19.04 9.14 -5.56
CA VAL A 332 -17.76 9.56 -4.98
C VAL A 332 -17.92 10.93 -4.32
N ASP A 333 -18.59 11.85 -5.01
CA ASP A 333 -18.91 13.20 -4.54
C ASP A 333 -20.29 13.60 -5.12
N SER A 334 -21.34 13.47 -4.30
CA SER A 334 -22.72 13.77 -4.72
C SER A 334 -22.93 15.25 -5.02
N ASP A 335 -22.26 16.16 -4.30
CA ASP A 335 -22.39 17.61 -4.49
C ASP A 335 -21.85 18.06 -5.84
N LYS A 336 -20.86 17.33 -6.38
CA LYS A 336 -20.29 17.57 -7.71
C LYS A 336 -20.82 16.63 -8.79
N GLY A 337 -21.72 15.72 -8.45
CA GLY A 337 -22.24 14.71 -9.39
C GLY A 337 -21.19 13.70 -9.85
N ILE A 338 -20.10 13.49 -9.09
CA ILE A 338 -19.05 12.53 -9.43
C ILE A 338 -19.49 11.13 -8.97
N THR A 339 -19.74 10.27 -9.94
CA THR A 339 -20.21 8.89 -9.75
C THR A 339 -19.05 7.89 -9.73
N ASN A 340 -19.31 6.65 -9.31
CA ASN A 340 -18.35 5.55 -9.34
C ASN A 340 -17.70 5.31 -10.71
N LEU A 341 -18.42 5.56 -11.81
CA LEU A 341 -17.92 5.36 -13.17
C LEU A 341 -17.20 6.58 -13.77
N HIS A 342 -17.04 7.69 -13.03
CA HIS A 342 -16.38 8.90 -13.55
C HIS A 342 -14.90 8.71 -13.81
N VAL A 343 -14.15 8.24 -12.81
CA VAL A 343 -12.68 8.06 -12.88
C VAL A 343 -12.32 6.67 -12.36
N PRO A 344 -11.55 5.86 -13.11
CA PRO A 344 -11.23 4.47 -12.73
C PRO A 344 -10.53 4.30 -11.38
N SER A 345 -9.81 5.33 -10.93
CA SER A 345 -9.02 5.30 -9.70
C SER A 345 -9.74 5.86 -8.47
N ASP A 346 -10.98 6.35 -8.59
CA ASP A 346 -11.67 6.99 -7.46
C ASP A 346 -12.22 5.97 -6.44
N VAL A 347 -12.71 4.82 -6.92
CA VAL A 347 -13.26 3.74 -6.09
C VAL A 347 -12.33 2.54 -6.14
N ILE A 348 -11.41 2.48 -5.17
CA ILE A 348 -10.37 1.45 -5.08
C ILE A 348 -10.84 0.35 -4.13
N ILE A 349 -10.91 -0.90 -4.59
CA ILE A 349 -11.58 -2.03 -3.91
C ILE A 349 -11.16 -2.23 -2.44
N ASP A 350 -9.85 -2.21 -2.16
CA ASP A 350 -9.27 -2.41 -0.83
C ASP A 350 -9.68 -1.34 0.18
N ALA A 351 -9.94 -0.11 -0.27
CA ALA A 351 -10.41 0.98 0.61
C ALA A 351 -11.94 1.11 0.60
N SER A 352 -12.56 0.98 -0.57
CA SER A 352 -13.99 1.19 -0.78
C SER A 352 -14.85 0.08 -0.17
N MET A 353 -14.45 -1.20 -0.30
CA MET A 353 -15.21 -2.31 0.28
C MET A 353 -15.25 -2.25 1.80
N PRO A 354 -14.12 -2.08 2.53
CA PRO A 354 -14.17 -1.89 3.98
C PRO A 354 -14.96 -0.65 4.40
N ALA A 355 -14.94 0.44 3.63
CA ALA A 355 -15.73 1.62 3.92
C ALA A 355 -17.24 1.36 3.83
N VAL A 356 -17.70 0.67 2.77
CA VAL A 356 -19.09 0.23 2.63
C VAL A 356 -19.48 -0.72 3.77
N ILE A 357 -18.62 -1.69 4.09
CA ILE A 357 -18.87 -2.68 5.14
C ILE A 357 -18.97 -2.00 6.52
N ARG A 358 -18.02 -1.13 6.85
CA ARG A 358 -18.03 -0.32 8.08
C ARG A 358 -19.26 0.58 8.17
N ALA A 359 -19.77 1.08 7.05
CA ALA A 359 -20.96 1.92 7.01
C ALA A 359 -22.29 1.14 7.23
N GLY A 360 -22.25 -0.16 7.50
CA GLY A 360 -23.43 -1.00 7.64
C GLY A 360 -23.92 -1.55 6.30
N GLY A 361 -23.00 -1.75 5.35
CA GLY A 361 -23.30 -2.14 3.99
C GLY A 361 -23.93 -1.01 3.18
N LYS A 362 -23.59 0.25 3.45
CA LYS A 362 -24.25 1.41 2.82
C LYS A 362 -23.29 2.24 1.98
N GLY A 363 -23.76 2.69 0.82
CA GLY A 363 -23.13 3.68 -0.04
C GLY A 363 -23.91 4.99 -0.03
N TRP A 364 -23.55 5.92 -0.92
CA TRP A 364 -24.18 7.25 -1.03
C TRP A 364 -24.79 7.45 -2.42
N ASP A 365 -26.04 7.89 -2.44
CA ASP A 365 -26.78 8.20 -3.68
C ASP A 365 -26.51 9.63 -4.18
N SER A 366 -27.14 9.99 -5.31
CA SER A 366 -27.02 11.31 -5.94
C SER A 366 -27.48 12.48 -5.05
N GLN A 367 -28.23 12.22 -3.98
CA GLN A 367 -28.70 13.21 -3.00
C GLN A 367 -27.87 13.16 -1.70
N GLY A 368 -26.83 12.32 -1.63
CA GLY A 368 -26.01 12.12 -0.45
C GLY A 368 -26.66 11.23 0.64
N ASN A 369 -27.79 10.58 0.35
CA ASN A 369 -28.43 9.66 1.30
C ASN A 369 -27.76 8.30 1.29
N LYS A 370 -27.82 7.61 2.44
CA LYS A 370 -27.30 6.25 2.59
C LYS A 370 -28.30 5.20 2.08
N GLY A 371 -27.83 4.22 1.33
CA GLY A 371 -28.66 3.10 0.86
C GLY A 371 -27.86 1.81 0.63
N ASP A 372 -28.58 0.70 0.42
CA ASP A 372 -27.96 -0.60 0.09
C ASP A 372 -27.31 -0.56 -1.31
N VAL A 373 -26.25 -1.35 -1.49
CA VAL A 373 -25.36 -1.29 -2.64
C VAL A 373 -25.12 -2.68 -3.21
N ASN A 374 -25.21 -2.83 -4.53
CA ASN A 374 -24.63 -3.96 -5.23
C ASN A 374 -23.16 -3.67 -5.53
N CYS A 375 -22.26 -4.35 -4.81
CA CYS A 375 -20.81 -4.24 -4.90
C CYS A 375 -20.30 -5.15 -6.01
N VAL A 376 -20.18 -4.64 -7.23
CA VAL A 376 -19.73 -5.43 -8.38
C VAL A 376 -18.21 -5.60 -8.35
N ILE A 377 -17.76 -6.84 -8.24
CA ILE A 377 -16.36 -7.27 -8.29
C ILE A 377 -16.30 -8.41 -9.32
N PRO A 378 -15.91 -8.13 -10.58
CA PRO A 378 -16.10 -9.10 -11.67
C PRO A 378 -15.42 -10.47 -11.44
N ASP A 379 -14.19 -10.48 -10.94
CA ASP A 379 -13.40 -11.70 -10.78
C ASP A 379 -13.59 -12.38 -9.41
N ASN A 380 -13.68 -13.71 -9.40
CA ASN A 380 -13.95 -14.49 -8.19
C ASN A 380 -12.75 -14.77 -7.29
N CYS A 381 -11.50 -14.52 -7.71
CA CYS A 381 -10.35 -14.86 -6.87
C CYS A 381 -10.47 -14.28 -5.46
N TYR A 382 -11.03 -13.07 -5.34
CA TYR A 382 -11.09 -12.35 -4.06
C TYR A 382 -12.47 -11.77 -3.74
N ALA A 383 -13.43 -11.78 -4.67
CA ALA A 383 -14.80 -11.31 -4.41
C ALA A 383 -15.46 -12.05 -3.23
N THR A 384 -15.11 -13.32 -3.06
CA THR A 384 -15.65 -14.21 -2.03
C THR A 384 -15.35 -13.75 -0.60
N VAL A 385 -14.23 -13.05 -0.37
CA VAL A 385 -13.86 -12.49 0.94
C VAL A 385 -14.86 -11.41 1.37
N TYR A 386 -15.15 -10.47 0.47
CA TYR A 386 -16.08 -9.39 0.80
C TYR A 386 -17.53 -9.86 0.84
N ASP A 387 -17.91 -10.79 -0.04
CA ASP A 387 -19.23 -11.42 0.00
C ASP A 387 -19.47 -12.11 1.35
N GLU A 388 -18.50 -12.91 1.81
CA GLU A 388 -18.60 -13.61 3.09
C GLU A 388 -18.65 -12.64 4.28
N THR A 389 -17.87 -11.56 4.21
CA THR A 389 -17.86 -10.51 5.24
C THR A 389 -19.22 -9.83 5.35
N ILE A 390 -19.82 -9.46 4.21
CA ILE A 390 -21.17 -8.88 4.16
C ILE A 390 -22.21 -9.86 4.72
N ASN A 391 -22.15 -11.13 4.31
CA ASN A 391 -23.07 -12.16 4.80
C ASN A 391 -22.88 -12.44 6.30
N TYR A 392 -21.66 -12.40 6.81
CA TYR A 392 -21.37 -12.51 8.24
C TYR A 392 -22.05 -11.37 9.03
N PHE A 393 -21.85 -10.12 8.61
CA PHE A 393 -22.38 -8.97 9.34
C PHE A 393 -23.90 -8.84 9.24
N LYS A 394 -24.52 -9.27 8.13
CA LYS A 394 -25.99 -9.42 8.05
C LYS A 394 -26.52 -10.42 9.08
N ALA A 395 -25.82 -11.53 9.28
CA ALA A 395 -26.25 -12.60 10.19
C ALA A 395 -25.96 -12.27 11.67
N ASN A 396 -24.86 -11.57 11.96
CA ASN A 396 -24.35 -11.41 13.33
C ASN A 396 -24.40 -9.97 13.87
N GLY A 397 -24.75 -8.98 13.04
CA GLY A 397 -24.63 -7.57 13.39
C GLY A 397 -23.18 -7.09 13.31
N ALA A 398 -22.95 -5.78 13.48
CA ALA A 398 -21.63 -5.16 13.35
C ALA A 398 -20.63 -5.62 14.44
N LEU A 399 -19.33 -5.54 14.13
CA LEU A 399 -18.25 -5.87 15.07
C LEU A 399 -18.27 -4.94 16.31
N ASP A 400 -18.24 -5.53 17.51
CA ASP A 400 -18.05 -4.80 18.76
C ASP A 400 -16.56 -4.50 18.99
N VAL A 401 -16.12 -3.31 18.55
CA VAL A 401 -14.73 -2.84 18.64
C VAL A 401 -14.16 -2.93 20.05
N THR A 402 -14.98 -2.77 21.10
CA THR A 402 -14.52 -2.76 22.50
C THR A 402 -14.02 -4.12 22.98
N LYS A 403 -14.39 -5.20 22.29
CA LYS A 403 -14.06 -6.59 22.65
C LYS A 403 -13.39 -7.37 21.53
N ALA A 404 -13.46 -6.89 20.30
CA ALA A 404 -12.92 -7.60 19.16
C ALA A 404 -11.41 -7.83 19.30
N GLY A 405 -10.98 -9.04 18.93
CA GLY A 405 -9.57 -9.37 18.70
C GLY A 405 -9.07 -8.73 17.41
N SER A 406 -7.92 -9.18 16.92
CA SER A 406 -7.27 -8.62 15.73
C SER A 406 -6.90 -9.66 14.68
N VAL A 407 -6.96 -9.27 13.41
CA VAL A 407 -6.38 -10.06 12.31
C VAL A 407 -5.08 -9.44 11.83
N ALA A 408 -3.97 -10.10 12.11
CA ALA A 408 -2.67 -9.79 11.51
C ALA A 408 -2.56 -10.41 10.11
N ASN A 409 -1.69 -9.90 9.25
CA ASN A 409 -1.43 -10.45 7.94
C ASN A 409 0.06 -10.77 7.72
N VAL A 410 0.32 -11.98 7.22
CA VAL A 410 1.61 -12.41 6.67
C VAL A 410 1.46 -12.57 5.16
N GLY A 411 2.00 -11.61 4.41
CA GLY A 411 1.73 -11.45 2.98
C GLY A 411 2.91 -11.78 2.09
N LEU A 412 2.72 -12.67 1.13
CA LEU A 412 3.67 -12.99 0.07
C LEU A 412 3.76 -11.80 -0.90
N MET A 413 4.90 -11.12 -0.97
CA MET A 413 5.06 -9.93 -1.84
C MET A 413 6.46 -9.76 -2.45
N ALA A 414 7.47 -10.45 -1.90
CA ALA A 414 8.85 -10.26 -2.30
C ALA A 414 9.04 -10.45 -3.82
N GLN A 415 9.86 -9.61 -4.43
CA GLN A 415 10.20 -9.68 -5.86
C GLN A 415 9.00 -9.59 -6.81
N LYS A 416 7.98 -8.79 -6.45
CA LYS A 416 6.75 -8.59 -7.22
C LYS A 416 5.98 -9.90 -7.45
N ALA A 417 5.77 -10.65 -6.38
CA ALA A 417 5.01 -11.89 -6.41
C ALA A 417 3.60 -11.69 -7.02
N GLU A 418 3.18 -12.68 -7.81
CA GLU A 418 1.83 -12.86 -8.32
C GLU A 418 1.35 -11.72 -9.24
N GLU A 419 0.13 -11.21 -9.06
CA GLU A 419 -0.51 -10.21 -9.94
C GLU A 419 0.26 -8.89 -10.00
N TYR A 420 0.98 -8.53 -8.95
CA TYR A 420 1.72 -7.26 -8.89
C TYR A 420 2.97 -7.27 -9.78
N GLY A 421 3.40 -8.46 -10.21
CA GLY A 421 4.44 -8.65 -11.23
C GLY A 421 3.91 -8.78 -12.65
N SER A 422 2.58 -8.84 -12.85
CA SER A 422 1.98 -9.30 -14.12
C SER A 422 1.87 -8.24 -15.21
N HIS A 423 2.09 -6.96 -14.90
CA HIS A 423 1.88 -5.87 -15.87
C HIS A 423 2.59 -6.05 -17.22
N PRO A 424 3.88 -6.45 -17.28
CA PRO A 424 4.56 -6.69 -18.56
C PRO A 424 4.11 -7.99 -19.25
N THR A 425 3.23 -8.78 -18.62
CA THR A 425 2.70 -10.07 -19.08
C THR A 425 1.17 -10.11 -19.08
N THR A 426 0.54 -8.93 -19.19
CA THR A 426 -0.92 -8.77 -19.35
C THR A 426 -1.19 -8.18 -20.73
N PHE A 427 -2.08 -8.80 -21.50
CA PHE A 427 -2.34 -8.44 -22.90
C PHE A 427 -3.85 -8.46 -23.18
N GLU A 428 -4.30 -7.54 -24.03
CA GLU A 428 -5.59 -7.67 -24.71
C GLU A 428 -5.39 -8.53 -25.95
N ALA A 429 -6.16 -9.61 -26.09
CA ALA A 429 -6.04 -10.54 -27.21
C ALA A 429 -6.37 -9.80 -28.53
N PRO A 430 -5.45 -9.79 -29.52
CA PRO A 430 -5.61 -8.93 -30.70
C PRO A 430 -6.68 -9.46 -31.69
N ALA A 431 -6.93 -10.76 -31.66
CA ALA A 431 -7.92 -11.46 -32.48
C ALA A 431 -8.21 -12.82 -31.84
N ASP A 432 -9.18 -13.54 -32.38
CA ASP A 432 -9.40 -14.93 -31.99
C ASP A 432 -8.18 -15.80 -32.32
N GLY A 433 -7.80 -16.66 -31.39
CA GLY A 433 -6.66 -17.54 -31.55
C GLY A 433 -6.27 -18.20 -30.23
N VAL A 434 -4.98 -18.43 -30.06
CA VAL A 434 -4.42 -19.08 -28.88
C VAL A 434 -3.30 -18.22 -28.31
N ILE A 435 -3.33 -17.93 -27.00
CA ILE A 435 -2.15 -17.41 -26.30
C ILE A 435 -1.50 -18.56 -25.53
N ARG A 436 -0.20 -18.76 -25.76
CA ARG A 436 0.58 -19.83 -25.14
C ARG A 436 1.89 -19.33 -24.52
N VAL A 437 2.31 -20.02 -23.47
CA VAL A 437 3.63 -19.87 -22.83
C VAL A 437 4.53 -20.98 -23.34
N VAL A 438 5.58 -20.63 -24.08
CA VAL A 438 6.58 -21.56 -24.60
C VAL A 438 7.84 -21.45 -23.76
N LEU A 439 8.26 -22.55 -23.13
CA LEU A 439 9.45 -22.63 -22.29
C LEU A 439 10.74 -22.57 -23.13
N ALA A 440 11.86 -22.32 -22.47
CA ALA A 440 13.18 -22.25 -23.10
C ALA A 440 13.58 -23.56 -23.82
N ASN A 441 13.07 -24.71 -23.34
CA ASN A 441 13.29 -26.03 -23.94
C ASN A 441 12.38 -26.30 -25.17
N GLY A 442 11.47 -25.38 -25.50
CA GLY A 442 10.52 -25.50 -26.62
C GLY A 442 9.15 -26.07 -26.27
N ASP A 443 8.95 -26.56 -25.04
CA ASP A 443 7.68 -27.11 -24.60
C ASP A 443 6.65 -25.99 -24.37
N THR A 444 5.37 -26.30 -24.58
CA THR A 444 4.29 -25.39 -24.19
C THR A 444 3.88 -25.68 -22.74
N LEU A 445 4.09 -24.72 -21.85
CA LEU A 445 3.68 -24.82 -20.45
C LEU A 445 2.16 -24.66 -20.31
N HIS A 446 1.64 -23.52 -20.77
CA HIS A 446 0.22 -23.16 -20.69
C HIS A 446 -0.29 -22.71 -22.06
N SER A 447 -1.56 -22.97 -22.34
CA SER A 447 -2.23 -22.57 -23.58
C SER A 447 -3.70 -22.27 -23.32
N HIS A 448 -4.20 -21.17 -23.87
CA HIS A 448 -5.59 -20.71 -23.74
C HIS A 448 -6.14 -20.31 -25.10
N ASP A 449 -7.32 -20.83 -25.44
CA ASP A 449 -8.12 -20.28 -26.54
C ASP A 449 -8.68 -18.93 -26.08
N VAL A 450 -8.50 -17.89 -26.90
CA VAL A 450 -8.93 -16.53 -26.61
C VAL A 450 -9.73 -15.95 -27.77
N GLU A 451 -10.68 -15.08 -27.46
CA GLU A 451 -11.42 -14.26 -28.43
C GLU A 451 -10.84 -12.84 -28.47
N ALA A 452 -11.08 -12.10 -29.56
CA ALA A 452 -10.64 -10.71 -29.68
C ALA A 452 -11.13 -9.84 -28.50
N GLY A 453 -10.21 -9.14 -27.86
CA GLY A 453 -10.48 -8.28 -26.70
C GLY A 453 -10.34 -8.98 -25.34
N ASP A 454 -10.27 -10.32 -25.29
CA ASP A 454 -10.07 -11.04 -24.02
C ASP A 454 -8.83 -10.54 -23.29
N ILE A 455 -8.93 -10.40 -21.97
CA ILE A 455 -7.82 -9.92 -21.15
C ILE A 455 -7.05 -11.14 -20.69
N TRP A 456 -5.87 -11.38 -21.23
CA TRP A 456 -4.99 -12.48 -20.86
C TRP A 456 -3.89 -12.00 -19.91
N ARG A 457 -3.51 -12.82 -18.93
CA ARG A 457 -2.49 -12.49 -17.93
C ARG A 457 -1.66 -13.71 -17.55
N ALA A 458 -0.36 -13.50 -17.36
CA ALA A 458 0.51 -14.44 -16.66
C ALA A 458 1.18 -13.83 -15.43
N CYS A 459 1.31 -14.65 -14.39
CA CYS A 459 1.87 -14.30 -13.09
C CYS A 459 3.02 -15.26 -12.73
N THR A 460 3.89 -14.82 -11.82
CA THR A 460 4.93 -15.69 -11.25
C THR A 460 5.07 -15.43 -9.76
N VAL A 461 5.44 -16.47 -9.02
CA VAL A 461 6.07 -16.31 -7.71
C VAL A 461 7.23 -17.27 -7.55
N LYS A 462 8.38 -16.75 -7.11
CA LYS A 462 9.61 -17.52 -7.04
C LYS A 462 9.69 -18.33 -5.76
N LYS A 463 10.42 -19.44 -5.81
CA LYS A 463 10.67 -20.35 -4.68
C LYS A 463 11.12 -19.64 -3.41
N ALA A 464 12.18 -18.82 -3.48
CA ALA A 464 12.76 -18.21 -2.29
C ALA A 464 11.80 -17.23 -1.56
N PRO A 465 11.03 -16.38 -2.26
CA PRO A 465 9.88 -15.67 -1.68
C PRO A 465 8.87 -16.56 -0.95
N ILE A 466 8.48 -17.72 -1.52
CA ILE A 466 7.53 -18.65 -0.90
C ILE A 466 8.10 -19.23 0.39
N GLU A 467 9.35 -19.70 0.36
CA GLU A 467 10.02 -20.27 1.53
C GLU A 467 10.18 -19.24 2.67
N ASN A 468 10.54 -18.00 2.33
CA ASN A 468 10.60 -16.91 3.30
C ASN A 468 9.22 -16.56 3.89
N TRP A 469 8.17 -16.60 3.08
CA TRP A 469 6.79 -16.35 3.52
C TRP A 469 6.30 -17.42 4.50
N ILE A 470 6.57 -18.70 4.22
CA ILE A 470 6.27 -19.81 5.13
C ILE A 470 7.05 -19.64 6.44
N GLN A 471 8.36 -19.32 6.36
CA GLN A 471 9.18 -19.10 7.56
C GLN A 471 8.64 -17.94 8.41
N LEU A 472 8.20 -16.85 7.78
CA LEU A 472 7.57 -15.74 8.49
C LEU A 472 6.26 -16.15 9.17
N ALA A 473 5.43 -16.97 8.52
CA ALA A 473 4.21 -17.51 9.12
C ALA A 473 4.50 -18.40 10.35
N LEU A 474 5.51 -19.28 10.25
CA LEU A 474 6.01 -20.10 11.36
C LEU A 474 6.45 -19.24 12.56
N ASP A 475 7.22 -18.19 12.29
CA ASP A 475 7.70 -17.28 13.33
C ASP A 475 6.57 -16.52 14.01
N ARG A 476 5.62 -15.97 13.23
CA ARG A 476 4.49 -15.21 13.79
C ARG A 476 3.56 -16.09 14.62
N GLN A 477 3.24 -17.29 14.14
CA GLN A 477 2.43 -18.25 14.90
C GLN A 477 3.12 -18.61 16.22
N ARG A 478 4.43 -18.90 16.19
CA ARG A 478 5.21 -19.22 17.38
C ARG A 478 5.27 -18.07 18.38
N LEU A 479 5.45 -16.83 17.91
CA LEU A 479 5.59 -15.64 18.77
C LEU A 479 4.27 -15.24 19.45
N THR A 480 3.14 -15.43 18.78
CA THR A 480 1.84 -14.93 19.24
C THR A 480 0.96 -16.03 19.84
N GLY A 481 1.09 -17.27 19.37
CA GLY A 481 0.16 -18.36 19.68
C GLY A 481 -1.23 -18.17 19.05
N SER A 482 -1.44 -17.14 18.22
CA SER A 482 -2.70 -16.88 17.53
C SER A 482 -3.05 -17.99 16.55
N GLU A 483 -4.35 -18.13 16.24
CA GLU A 483 -4.81 -18.99 15.15
C GLU A 483 -4.18 -18.52 13.84
N ALA A 484 -3.60 -19.43 13.07
CA ALA A 484 -2.88 -19.10 11.85
C ALA A 484 -3.48 -19.84 10.66
N ILE A 485 -3.94 -19.10 9.66
CA ILE A 485 -4.68 -19.64 8.52
C ILE A 485 -3.95 -19.25 7.24
N PHE A 486 -3.53 -20.23 6.43
CA PHE A 486 -3.18 -20.02 5.03
C PHE A 486 -4.45 -19.90 4.19
N TRP A 487 -4.63 -18.76 3.53
CA TRP A 487 -5.83 -18.50 2.71
C TRP A 487 -5.51 -18.92 1.27
N LEU A 488 -5.67 -20.21 1.01
CA LEU A 488 -5.33 -20.85 -0.26
C LEU A 488 -6.50 -21.72 -0.71
N ASP A 489 -7.04 -21.41 -1.89
CA ASP A 489 -8.11 -22.20 -2.50
C ASP A 489 -7.53 -23.38 -3.29
N ALA A 490 -7.71 -24.60 -2.79
CA ALA A 490 -7.24 -25.79 -3.49
C ALA A 490 -7.87 -26.00 -4.88
N ASN A 491 -8.97 -25.30 -5.22
CA ASN A 491 -9.60 -25.32 -6.54
C ASN A 491 -9.02 -24.27 -7.51
N ARG A 492 -8.24 -23.31 -7.01
CA ARG A 492 -7.50 -22.36 -7.83
C ARG A 492 -6.13 -22.97 -8.17
N ALA A 493 -5.78 -23.01 -9.45
CA ALA A 493 -4.59 -23.72 -9.91
C ALA A 493 -3.30 -23.19 -9.27
N HIS A 494 -3.17 -21.87 -9.14
CA HIS A 494 -2.03 -21.22 -8.48
C HIS A 494 -1.91 -21.61 -7.01
N ASP A 495 -2.99 -21.44 -6.25
CA ASP A 495 -3.01 -21.73 -4.81
C ASP A 495 -2.74 -23.22 -4.55
N ALA A 496 -3.19 -24.12 -5.42
CA ALA A 496 -2.86 -25.54 -5.35
C ALA A 496 -1.36 -25.82 -5.49
N GLU A 497 -0.61 -25.06 -6.29
CA GLU A 497 0.86 -25.14 -6.33
C GLU A 497 1.50 -24.59 -5.05
N LEU A 498 0.98 -23.48 -4.49
CA LEU A 498 1.47 -22.94 -3.21
C LEU A 498 1.26 -23.93 -2.05
N ILE A 499 0.12 -24.63 -2.01
CA ILE A 499 -0.16 -25.66 -1.00
C ILE A 499 0.92 -26.76 -1.02
N LYS A 500 1.49 -27.10 -2.18
CA LYS A 500 2.58 -28.09 -2.30
C LYS A 500 3.88 -27.64 -1.64
N TYR A 501 4.09 -26.33 -1.46
CA TYR A 501 5.20 -25.80 -0.67
C TYR A 501 4.86 -25.74 0.82
N VAL A 502 3.64 -25.30 1.14
CA VAL A 502 3.19 -25.06 2.53
C VAL A 502 3.12 -26.37 3.31
N THR A 503 2.38 -27.37 2.82
CA THR A 503 2.09 -28.59 3.59
C THR A 503 3.36 -29.33 4.04
N PRO A 504 4.32 -29.64 3.14
CA PRO A 504 5.55 -30.32 3.55
C PRO A 504 6.42 -29.50 4.51
N ALA A 505 6.43 -28.17 4.36
CA ALA A 505 7.19 -27.29 5.26
C ALA A 505 6.61 -27.29 6.69
N LEU A 506 5.28 -27.28 6.83
CA LEU A 506 4.62 -27.37 8.13
C LEU A 506 4.83 -28.74 8.79
N GLU A 507 4.77 -29.82 8.01
CA GLU A 507 5.06 -31.19 8.46
C GLU A 507 6.51 -31.34 8.92
N ALA A 508 7.47 -30.85 8.13
CA ALA A 508 8.89 -30.89 8.46
C ALA A 508 9.22 -30.08 9.74
N ALA A 509 8.50 -28.98 9.97
CA ALA A 509 8.59 -28.20 11.20
C ALA A 509 7.85 -28.82 12.40
N GLY A 510 7.05 -29.88 12.18
CA GLY A 510 6.30 -30.58 13.24
C GLY A 510 5.20 -29.74 13.88
N VAL A 511 4.60 -28.81 13.12
CA VAL A 511 3.60 -27.84 13.62
C VAL A 511 2.35 -27.76 12.76
N ALA A 512 2.10 -28.74 11.89
CA ALA A 512 0.94 -28.74 10.99
C ALA A 512 -0.41 -28.60 11.74
N ASP A 513 -0.51 -29.07 12.98
CA ASP A 513 -1.69 -28.96 13.84
C ASP A 513 -1.98 -27.51 14.33
N LYS A 514 -1.01 -26.60 14.18
CA LYS A 514 -1.14 -25.19 14.58
C LYS A 514 -1.65 -24.28 13.47
N PHE A 515 -1.79 -24.81 12.25
CA PHE A 515 -2.17 -24.05 11.08
C PHE A 515 -3.42 -24.65 10.42
N LEU A 516 -4.24 -23.78 9.86
CA LEU A 516 -5.31 -24.16 8.95
C LEU A 516 -4.91 -23.77 7.53
N ILE A 517 -5.37 -24.53 6.53
CA ILE A 517 -5.31 -24.16 5.12
C ILE A 517 -6.76 -24.15 4.63
N LEU A 518 -7.30 -22.96 4.35
CA LEU A 518 -8.70 -22.76 4.01
C LEU A 518 -8.79 -21.88 2.75
N ALA A 519 -9.79 -22.13 1.92
CA ALA A 519 -10.10 -21.22 0.82
C ALA A 519 -10.52 -19.84 1.37
N PRO A 520 -10.34 -18.74 0.61
CA PRO A 520 -10.50 -17.38 1.13
C PRO A 520 -11.86 -17.10 1.77
N ARG A 521 -12.95 -17.70 1.27
CA ARG A 521 -14.29 -17.56 1.86
C ARG A 521 -14.33 -18.14 3.28
N GLU A 522 -13.97 -19.41 3.42
CA GLU A 522 -13.98 -20.13 4.69
C GLU A 522 -13.01 -19.50 5.69
N ALA A 523 -11.83 -19.09 5.23
CA ALA A 523 -10.84 -18.38 6.04
C ALA A 523 -11.37 -17.04 6.56
N THR A 524 -12.13 -16.32 5.73
CA THR A 524 -12.80 -15.06 6.13
C THR A 524 -13.83 -15.33 7.23
N ARG A 525 -14.71 -16.32 7.05
CA ARG A 525 -15.70 -16.71 8.06
C ARG A 525 -15.03 -17.05 9.39
N GLN A 526 -14.05 -17.94 9.37
CA GLN A 526 -13.32 -18.37 10.58
C GLN A 526 -12.66 -17.17 11.28
N SER A 527 -11.99 -16.30 10.53
CA SER A 527 -11.30 -15.14 11.11
C SER A 527 -12.28 -14.15 11.75
N LEU A 528 -13.44 -13.90 11.12
CA LEU A 528 -14.49 -13.05 11.68
C LEU A 528 -15.10 -13.65 12.96
N GLU A 529 -15.31 -14.97 13.01
CA GLU A 529 -15.74 -15.67 14.22
C GLU A 529 -14.71 -15.56 15.34
N THR A 530 -13.43 -15.78 15.02
CA THR A 530 -12.31 -15.67 15.97
C THR A 530 -12.20 -14.27 16.58
N ILE A 531 -12.19 -13.21 15.76
CA ILE A 531 -12.08 -11.84 16.30
C ILE A 531 -13.34 -11.37 17.01
N THR A 532 -14.53 -11.80 16.59
CA THR A 532 -15.78 -11.48 17.29
C THR A 532 -15.82 -12.11 18.68
N ALA A 533 -15.17 -13.27 18.84
CA ALA A 533 -14.97 -13.90 20.15
C ALA A 533 -13.85 -13.27 21.00
N GLY A 534 -13.24 -12.18 20.54
CA GLY A 534 -12.18 -11.46 21.25
C GLY A 534 -10.80 -12.12 21.17
N LYS A 535 -10.57 -13.01 20.20
CA LYS A 535 -9.29 -13.70 19.96
C LYS A 535 -8.61 -13.18 18.71
N ASP A 536 -7.30 -13.38 18.62
CA ASP A 536 -6.52 -12.93 17.47
C ASP A 536 -6.32 -14.05 16.44
N SER A 537 -6.27 -13.66 15.16
CA SER A 537 -6.00 -14.54 14.02
C SER A 537 -4.87 -13.97 13.15
N ILE A 538 -4.17 -14.84 12.43
CA ILE A 538 -3.15 -14.50 11.44
C ILE A 538 -3.62 -15.00 10.08
N ALA A 539 -3.90 -14.06 9.18
CA ALA A 539 -4.16 -14.34 7.78
C ALA A 539 -2.83 -14.44 7.02
N ILE A 540 -2.50 -15.63 6.52
CA ILE A 540 -1.28 -15.90 5.76
C ILE A 540 -1.69 -16.02 4.28
N THR A 541 -1.33 -15.03 3.48
CA THR A 541 -1.97 -14.83 2.17
C THR A 541 -0.99 -14.48 1.05
N GLY A 542 -1.44 -14.65 -0.20
CA GLY A 542 -0.85 -14.02 -1.38
C GLY A 542 -0.87 -12.48 -1.32
N ASN A 543 -0.31 -11.85 -2.34
CA ASN A 543 -0.04 -10.42 -2.44
C ASN A 543 -1.30 -9.56 -2.55
N VAL A 544 -2.29 -9.98 -3.35
CA VAL A 544 -3.54 -9.23 -3.48
C VAL A 544 -4.34 -9.28 -2.17
N LEU A 545 -4.48 -10.47 -1.57
CA LEU A 545 -5.16 -10.61 -0.29
C LEU A 545 -4.40 -9.93 0.86
N ARG A 546 -3.06 -9.90 0.83
CA ARG A 546 -2.28 -9.07 1.78
C ARG A 546 -2.79 -7.64 1.73
N ASP A 547 -2.90 -7.09 0.54
CA ASP A 547 -3.37 -5.72 0.36
C ASP A 547 -4.79 -5.54 0.90
N TYR A 548 -5.73 -6.38 0.45
CA TYR A 548 -7.15 -6.25 0.78
C TYR A 548 -7.42 -6.43 2.28
N LEU A 549 -6.76 -7.40 2.92
CA LEU A 549 -6.98 -7.71 4.33
C LEU A 549 -6.29 -6.71 5.26
N THR A 550 -5.17 -6.11 4.82
CA THR A 550 -4.49 -5.04 5.59
C THR A 550 -5.21 -3.69 5.52
N ASP A 551 -6.26 -3.57 4.71
CA ASP A 551 -7.24 -2.49 4.81
C ASP A 551 -8.53 -2.94 5.49
N LEU A 552 -9.07 -4.11 5.12
CA LEU A 552 -10.35 -4.62 5.65
C LEU A 552 -10.36 -4.69 7.18
N PHE A 553 -9.49 -5.49 7.78
CA PHE A 553 -9.54 -5.71 9.22
C PHE A 553 -9.15 -4.45 10.01
N PRO A 554 -8.09 -3.70 9.65
CA PRO A 554 -7.76 -2.45 10.33
C PRO A 554 -8.87 -1.39 10.26
N ILE A 555 -9.58 -1.27 9.14
CA ILE A 555 -10.72 -0.34 9.04
C ILE A 555 -11.87 -0.77 9.96
N LEU A 556 -12.14 -2.07 10.10
CA LEU A 556 -13.16 -2.59 11.02
C LEU A 556 -12.74 -2.49 12.50
N GLU A 557 -11.45 -2.68 12.79
CA GLU A 557 -10.92 -2.74 14.15
C GLU A 557 -10.52 -1.38 14.72
N LEU A 558 -9.95 -0.52 13.88
CA LEU A 558 -9.32 0.75 14.27
C LEU A 558 -10.02 1.97 13.63
N GLY A 559 -10.93 1.74 12.69
CA GLY A 559 -11.60 2.80 11.92
C GLY A 559 -10.73 3.37 10.80
N THR A 560 -9.50 2.90 10.65
CA THR A 560 -8.52 3.31 9.65
C THR A 560 -7.41 2.26 9.51
N SER A 561 -6.87 2.11 8.31
CA SER A 561 -5.66 1.32 8.04
C SER A 561 -4.35 2.11 8.16
N ALA A 562 -4.43 3.43 8.44
CA ALA A 562 -3.25 4.30 8.49
C ALA A 562 -2.36 4.07 9.73
N LYS A 563 -2.88 3.43 10.79
CA LYS A 563 -2.19 3.24 12.08
C LYS A 563 -1.73 1.79 12.27
N MET A 564 -1.07 1.25 11.25
CA MET A 564 -0.61 -0.14 11.20
C MET A 564 0.92 -0.23 11.24
N LEU A 565 1.43 -1.27 11.89
CA LEU A 565 2.82 -1.70 11.69
C LEU A 565 2.93 -2.34 10.31
N SER A 566 3.96 -1.95 9.55
CA SER A 566 4.28 -2.53 8.24
C SER A 566 5.73 -2.94 8.22
N ILE A 567 5.99 -4.19 8.60
CA ILE A 567 7.32 -4.77 8.71
C ILE A 567 7.55 -5.63 7.47
N VAL A 568 8.74 -5.52 6.90
CA VAL A 568 9.20 -6.37 5.81
C VAL A 568 10.37 -7.19 6.34
N LYS A 569 10.13 -8.48 6.54
CA LYS A 569 11.20 -9.42 6.93
C LYS A 569 12.01 -9.74 5.69
N LEU A 570 13.21 -9.17 5.59
CA LEU A 570 14.06 -9.29 4.42
C LEU A 570 14.53 -10.75 4.28
N MET A 571 14.65 -11.21 3.03
CA MET A 571 14.88 -12.62 2.72
C MET A 571 16.15 -13.19 3.39
N ASN A 572 17.18 -12.35 3.54
CA ASN A 572 18.47 -12.76 4.08
C ASN A 572 18.63 -12.44 5.59
N GLY A 573 17.55 -12.13 6.30
CA GLY A 573 17.53 -11.98 7.76
C GLY A 573 17.43 -10.55 8.28
N GLY A 574 17.60 -9.54 7.43
CA GLY A 574 17.42 -8.13 7.78
C GLY A 574 15.95 -7.74 8.05
N GLY A 575 15.75 -6.52 8.55
CA GLY A 575 14.45 -5.90 8.78
C GLY A 575 14.30 -4.56 8.07
N LEU A 576 13.15 -4.36 7.44
CA LEU A 576 12.70 -3.07 6.91
C LEU A 576 11.37 -2.70 7.59
N PHE A 577 11.31 -1.53 8.20
CA PHE A 577 10.20 -1.05 9.03
C PHE A 577 9.57 0.17 8.37
N GLU A 578 8.49 -0.04 7.62
CA GLU A 578 7.75 1.05 6.96
C GLU A 578 6.88 1.78 7.98
N THR A 579 7.05 3.10 8.10
CA THR A 579 6.32 3.91 9.08
C THR A 579 4.90 4.26 8.64
N GLY A 580 4.51 3.92 7.41
CA GLY A 580 3.16 4.11 6.90
C GLY A 580 2.99 3.65 5.46
N ALA A 581 1.74 3.34 5.09
CA ALA A 581 1.39 2.90 3.73
C ALA A 581 0.93 4.04 2.80
N GLY A 582 0.78 5.27 3.33
CA GLY A 582 0.33 6.45 2.58
C GLY A 582 1.43 7.18 1.82
N GLY A 583 1.07 8.30 1.18
CA GLY A 583 2.02 9.23 0.58
C GLY A 583 2.65 10.21 1.58
N SER A 584 3.44 11.17 1.09
CA SER A 584 4.22 12.13 1.89
C SER A 584 3.47 13.44 2.23
N ALA A 585 2.17 13.50 1.94
CA ALA A 585 1.22 14.53 2.39
C ALA A 585 1.56 16.00 2.03
N PRO A 586 1.51 16.40 0.75
CA PRO A 586 1.84 17.77 0.29
C PRO A 586 1.02 18.88 0.97
N LYS A 587 -0.25 18.61 1.30
CA LYS A 587 -1.13 19.57 1.99
C LYS A 587 -0.72 19.86 3.44
N HIS A 588 0.14 19.04 4.04
CA HIS A 588 0.68 19.28 5.38
C HIS A 588 1.86 20.26 5.28
N VAL A 589 2.69 20.13 4.24
CA VAL A 589 3.76 21.07 3.92
C VAL A 589 3.20 22.46 3.65
N GLN A 590 2.13 22.56 2.86
CA GLN A 590 1.46 23.84 2.57
C GLN A 590 1.03 24.56 3.87
N GLN A 591 0.39 23.84 4.80
CA GLN A 591 -0.02 24.42 6.08
C GLN A 591 1.18 24.82 6.94
N LEU A 592 2.27 24.05 6.95
CA LEU A 592 3.49 24.45 7.66
C LEU A 592 4.08 25.73 7.05
N VAL A 593 4.17 25.83 5.73
CA VAL A 593 4.73 27.02 5.07
C VAL A 593 3.85 28.25 5.27
N GLU A 594 2.53 28.10 5.23
CA GLU A 594 1.58 29.21 5.37
C GLU A 594 1.38 29.65 6.83
N GLU A 595 1.32 28.71 7.76
CA GLU A 595 0.84 28.95 9.13
C GLU A 595 1.75 28.34 10.21
N ASN A 596 2.92 27.80 9.84
CA ASN A 596 3.86 27.11 10.72
C ASN A 596 3.19 26.08 11.65
N HIS A 597 2.27 25.29 11.11
CA HIS A 597 1.60 24.19 11.80
C HIS A 597 1.70 22.90 10.99
N LEU A 598 2.34 21.87 11.53
CA LEU A 598 2.50 20.57 10.88
C LEU A 598 1.58 19.53 11.51
N ARG A 599 0.47 19.20 10.83
CA ARG A 599 -0.49 18.16 11.27
C ARG A 599 -0.13 16.72 10.87
N TRP A 600 1.16 16.43 10.63
CA TRP A 600 1.63 15.08 10.33
C TRP A 600 1.68 14.22 11.59
N ASP A 601 1.01 13.07 11.59
CA ASP A 601 0.98 12.14 12.73
C ASP A 601 2.14 11.13 12.64
N SER A 602 3.15 11.29 13.49
CA SER A 602 4.34 10.43 13.54
C SER A 602 4.12 9.11 14.31
N MET A 603 2.87 8.75 14.63
CA MET A 603 2.51 7.48 15.28
C MET A 603 3.17 6.26 14.63
N GLY A 604 3.17 6.19 13.30
CA GLY A 604 3.79 5.06 12.59
C GLY A 604 5.33 5.04 12.71
N GLU A 605 5.97 6.19 12.88
CA GLU A 605 7.41 6.28 13.15
C GLU A 605 7.74 5.79 14.57
N PHE A 606 6.90 6.12 15.56
CA PHE A 606 7.04 5.63 16.93
C PHE A 606 6.96 4.10 17.00
N CYS A 607 5.94 3.54 16.34
CA CYS A 607 5.72 2.11 16.26
C CYS A 607 6.88 1.39 15.52
N ALA A 608 7.31 1.92 14.37
CA ALA A 608 8.42 1.35 13.60
C ALA A 608 9.76 1.40 14.35
N LEU A 609 10.01 2.46 15.11
CA LEU A 609 11.20 2.60 15.95
C LEU A 609 11.24 1.50 17.03
N GLY A 610 10.13 1.27 17.73
CA GLY A 610 10.04 0.21 18.73
C GLY A 610 10.35 -1.17 18.15
N GLU A 611 9.77 -1.50 17.00
CA GLU A 611 10.01 -2.78 16.31
C GLU A 611 11.45 -2.89 15.75
N SER A 612 12.02 -1.80 15.23
CA SER A 612 13.42 -1.75 14.77
C SER A 612 14.42 -2.00 15.89
N LEU A 613 14.16 -1.44 17.08
CA LEU A 613 14.98 -1.64 18.28
C LEU A 613 14.86 -3.07 18.82
N ASN A 614 13.64 -3.64 18.84
CA ASN A 614 13.41 -5.03 19.23
C ASN A 614 14.08 -6.00 18.25
N PHE A 615 13.98 -5.75 16.95
CA PHE A 615 14.71 -6.52 15.94
C PHE A 615 16.22 -6.50 16.16
N LEU A 616 16.78 -5.32 16.45
CA LEU A 616 18.21 -5.19 16.76
C LEU A 616 18.59 -5.98 18.02
N ALA A 617 17.73 -5.99 19.04
CA ALA A 617 17.93 -6.76 20.25
C ALA A 617 17.97 -8.26 19.97
N ASP A 618 17.06 -8.75 19.12
CA ASP A 618 16.99 -10.17 18.74
C ASP A 618 18.17 -10.60 17.86
N VAL A 619 18.48 -9.83 16.81
CA VAL A 619 19.50 -10.20 15.81
C VAL A 619 20.92 -9.99 16.31
N LYS A 620 21.18 -8.92 17.07
CA LYS A 620 22.54 -8.61 17.57
C LYS A 620 22.74 -8.93 19.05
N GLY A 621 21.71 -9.42 19.75
CA GLY A 621 21.78 -9.66 21.20
C GLY A 621 21.89 -8.38 22.04
N ASN A 622 21.50 -7.22 21.50
CA ASN A 622 21.58 -5.94 22.20
C ASN A 622 20.39 -5.77 23.16
N LYS A 623 20.55 -6.23 24.41
CA LYS A 623 19.50 -6.13 25.44
C LYS A 623 19.06 -4.69 25.72
N LYS A 624 19.98 -3.72 25.68
CA LYS A 624 19.65 -2.30 25.89
C LYS A 624 18.72 -1.80 24.80
N ALA A 625 18.95 -2.16 23.53
CA ALA A 625 18.03 -1.84 22.44
C ALA A 625 16.61 -2.40 22.70
N GLY A 626 16.50 -3.61 23.25
CA GLY A 626 15.19 -4.19 23.63
C GLY A 626 14.49 -3.41 24.75
N VAL A 627 15.23 -2.91 25.74
CA VAL A 627 14.68 -2.02 26.79
C VAL A 627 14.19 -0.70 26.17
N LEU A 628 14.94 -0.12 25.23
CA LEU A 628 14.50 1.06 24.49
C LEU A 628 13.23 0.79 23.67
N GLY A 629 13.16 -0.35 22.98
CA GLY A 629 12.00 -0.75 22.19
C GLY A 629 10.74 -0.94 23.04
N ALA A 630 10.86 -1.62 24.18
CA ALA A 630 9.75 -1.79 25.12
C ALA A 630 9.27 -0.45 25.72
N ALA A 631 10.21 0.43 26.07
CA ALA A 631 9.87 1.77 26.55
C ALA A 631 9.24 2.65 25.46
N ALA A 632 9.61 2.47 24.19
CA ALA A 632 9.00 3.18 23.06
C ALA A 632 7.54 2.75 22.85
N GLU A 633 7.22 1.47 23.07
CA GLU A 633 5.82 0.98 23.06
C GLU A 633 4.99 1.64 24.18
N VAL A 634 5.55 1.74 25.39
CA VAL A 634 4.90 2.45 26.52
C VAL A 634 4.68 3.93 26.18
N ALA A 635 5.68 4.59 25.60
CA ALA A 635 5.57 5.98 25.18
C ALA A 635 4.47 6.18 24.11
N THR A 636 4.41 5.28 23.14
CA THR A 636 3.39 5.26 22.09
C THR A 636 1.98 5.12 22.68
N GLN A 637 1.79 4.21 23.64
CA GLN A 637 0.53 4.08 24.39
C GLN A 637 0.21 5.39 25.14
N GLY A 638 1.20 6.01 25.78
CA GLY A 638 1.03 7.29 26.47
C GLY A 638 0.54 8.43 25.55
N ILE A 639 1.04 8.49 24.30
CA ILE A 639 0.54 9.44 23.29
C ILE A 639 -0.95 9.24 23.03
N LEU A 640 -1.36 7.98 22.83
CA LEU A 640 -2.74 7.65 22.52
C LEU A 640 -3.67 7.89 23.73
N ASP A 641 -3.31 7.39 24.91
CA ASP A 641 -4.12 7.49 26.12
C ASP A 641 -4.37 8.94 26.55
N ASN A 642 -3.40 9.82 26.33
CA ASN A 642 -3.48 11.23 26.71
C ASN A 642 -3.84 12.15 25.53
N ASN A 643 -4.23 11.58 24.39
CA ASN A 643 -4.61 12.30 23.17
C ASN A 643 -3.56 13.35 22.75
N LYS A 644 -2.30 12.95 22.66
CA LYS A 644 -1.15 13.78 22.29
C LYS A 644 -0.71 13.65 20.83
N SER A 645 -1.57 13.09 19.98
CA SER A 645 -1.40 13.18 18.52
C SER A 645 -1.64 14.62 18.04
N PRO A 646 -1.08 15.00 16.88
CA PRO A 646 -1.26 16.34 16.31
C PRO A 646 -2.73 16.66 16.00
N ASP A 647 -3.15 17.86 16.37
CA ASP A 647 -4.40 18.44 15.92
C ASP A 647 -4.26 19.02 14.50
N ARG A 648 -5.37 19.47 13.91
CA ARG A 648 -5.41 19.86 12.48
C ARG A 648 -5.31 21.36 12.23
N LYS A 649 -5.50 22.20 13.26
CA LYS A 649 -5.62 23.65 13.11
C LYS A 649 -4.50 24.37 13.84
N VAL A 650 -4.02 25.44 13.23
CA VAL A 650 -3.05 26.36 13.83
C VAL A 650 -3.51 26.85 15.21
N GLY A 651 -2.56 26.94 16.15
CA GLY A 651 -2.80 27.28 17.55
C GLY A 651 -3.20 26.08 18.41
N GLN A 652 -3.38 24.90 17.82
CA GLN A 652 -3.50 23.62 18.53
C GLN A 652 -2.16 22.87 18.52
N PRO A 653 -1.94 21.88 19.41
CA PRO A 653 -0.74 21.04 19.38
C PRO A 653 -0.52 20.41 18.01
N ASP A 654 0.72 20.42 17.52
CA ASP A 654 1.09 19.89 16.22
C ASP A 654 2.10 18.73 16.30
N ASN A 655 2.69 18.33 15.18
CA ASN A 655 3.69 17.26 15.12
C ASN A 655 4.84 17.42 16.14
N ARG A 656 5.33 18.65 16.35
CA ARG A 656 6.46 18.93 17.26
C ARG A 656 6.05 18.73 18.72
N ASP A 657 4.82 19.07 19.08
CA ASP A 657 4.25 18.78 20.40
C ASP A 657 4.21 17.27 20.64
N SER A 658 3.78 16.50 19.64
CA SER A 658 3.71 15.04 19.76
C SER A 658 5.10 14.41 19.97
N HIS A 659 6.16 14.94 19.33
CA HIS A 659 7.53 14.49 19.55
C HIS A 659 8.05 14.82 20.96
N TYR A 660 7.73 16.00 21.49
CA TYR A 660 8.03 16.32 22.88
C TYR A 660 7.36 15.32 23.84
N TRP A 661 6.06 15.07 23.66
CA TRP A 661 5.33 14.13 24.51
C TRP A 661 5.89 12.71 24.39
N PHE A 662 6.28 12.28 23.18
CA PHE A 662 6.88 10.98 22.99
C PHE A 662 8.22 10.89 23.73
N ALA A 663 9.10 11.88 23.57
CA ALA A 663 10.36 11.95 24.31
C ALA A 663 10.16 11.95 25.83
N ARG A 664 9.15 12.70 26.31
CA ARG A 664 8.76 12.76 27.73
C ARG A 664 8.38 11.37 28.26
N TYR A 665 7.42 10.72 27.61
CA TYR A 665 6.94 9.40 28.04
C TYR A 665 8.00 8.31 27.87
N TRP A 666 8.83 8.40 26.84
CA TRP A 666 9.92 7.44 26.61
C TRP A 666 10.99 7.55 27.68
N ALA A 667 11.39 8.77 28.06
CA ALA A 667 12.33 8.99 29.15
C ALA A 667 11.77 8.53 30.50
N GLU A 668 10.48 8.75 30.78
CA GLU A 668 9.83 8.22 32.00
C GLU A 668 9.85 6.70 32.04
N ALA A 669 9.46 6.05 30.94
CA ALA A 669 9.44 4.59 30.86
C ALA A 669 10.85 4.00 31.03
N LEU A 670 11.87 4.62 30.42
CA LEU A 670 13.27 4.23 30.56
C LEU A 670 13.81 4.46 31.98
N ALA A 671 13.38 5.51 32.67
CA ALA A 671 13.76 5.79 34.05
C ALA A 671 13.05 4.85 35.06
N ALA A 672 11.85 4.38 34.74
CA ALA A 672 11.02 3.56 35.64
C ALA A 672 11.22 2.04 35.49
N GLN A 673 11.73 1.57 34.35
CA GLN A 673 11.97 0.14 34.13
C GLN A 673 13.05 -0.43 35.06
N THR A 674 13.03 -1.76 35.26
CA THR A 674 13.91 -2.47 36.21
C THR A 674 14.82 -3.51 35.54
N GLU A 675 14.84 -3.59 34.22
CA GLU A 675 15.62 -4.56 33.44
C GLU A 675 17.08 -4.11 33.23
N ASP A 676 17.33 -2.79 33.15
CA ASP A 676 18.67 -2.22 32.99
C ASP A 676 18.84 -0.97 33.88
N SER A 677 19.61 -1.10 34.96
CA SER A 677 19.81 -0.01 35.92
C SER A 677 20.62 1.17 35.37
N GLU A 678 21.53 0.93 34.42
CA GLU A 678 22.34 2.00 33.83
C GLU A 678 21.48 2.91 32.96
N LEU A 679 20.58 2.32 32.15
CA LEU A 679 19.59 3.08 31.39
C LEU A 679 18.65 3.85 32.31
N ALA A 680 18.16 3.23 33.39
CA ALA A 680 17.29 3.90 34.35
C ALA A 680 17.96 5.13 34.98
N GLU A 681 19.19 4.99 35.46
CA GLU A 681 19.97 6.09 36.02
C GLU A 681 20.31 7.18 35.00
N HIS A 682 20.60 6.79 33.75
CA HIS A 682 20.88 7.74 32.67
C HIS A 682 19.65 8.58 32.29
N PHE A 683 18.48 7.97 32.18
CA PHE A 683 17.25 8.64 31.76
C PHE A 683 16.51 9.36 32.90
N ALA A 684 16.75 9.03 34.17
CA ALA A 684 16.16 9.73 35.31
C ALA A 684 16.33 11.27 35.28
N PRO A 685 17.54 11.85 35.07
CA PRO A 685 17.70 13.30 34.96
C PRO A 685 17.05 13.88 33.70
N ILE A 686 17.05 13.16 32.57
CA ILE A 686 16.41 13.59 31.32
C ILE A 686 14.89 13.67 31.50
N ALA A 687 14.29 12.62 32.08
CA ALA A 687 12.88 12.58 32.43
C ALA A 687 12.52 13.74 33.38
N GLY A 688 13.32 13.96 34.42
CA GLY A 688 13.12 15.08 35.35
C GLY A 688 13.17 16.46 34.66
N ALA A 689 14.13 16.67 33.76
CA ALA A 689 14.30 17.93 33.04
C ALA A 689 13.13 18.21 32.06
N LEU A 690 12.69 17.19 31.31
CA LEU A 690 11.53 17.28 30.43
C LEU A 690 10.26 17.63 31.23
N ALA A 691 10.04 16.95 32.36
CA ALA A 691 8.91 17.22 33.24
C ALA A 691 8.89 18.64 33.79
N ALA A 692 10.02 19.09 34.33
CA ALA A 692 10.14 20.40 34.97
C ALA A 692 10.01 21.56 33.98
N SER A 693 10.34 21.29 32.70
CA SER A 693 10.36 22.30 31.63
C SER A 693 9.14 22.25 30.71
N GLU A 694 8.16 21.38 30.98
CA GLU A 694 6.99 21.14 30.12
C GLU A 694 6.30 22.44 29.68
N GLY A 695 5.97 23.30 30.64
CA GLY A 695 5.27 24.56 30.34
C GLY A 695 6.08 25.50 29.45
N ALA A 696 7.40 25.55 29.62
CA ALA A 696 8.28 26.37 28.78
C ALA A 696 8.38 25.79 27.37
N ILE A 697 8.62 24.49 27.25
CA ILE A 697 8.74 23.79 25.97
C ILE A 697 7.46 23.95 25.15
N LEU A 698 6.30 23.63 25.72
CA LEU A 698 5.01 23.73 25.01
C LEU A 698 4.69 25.18 24.64
N SER A 699 5.05 26.15 25.48
CA SER A 699 4.87 27.57 25.15
C SER A 699 5.78 28.01 23.99
N GLU A 700 7.02 27.53 23.93
CA GLU A 700 7.95 27.84 22.83
C GLU A 700 7.48 27.20 21.51
N LEU A 701 7.01 25.95 21.55
CA LEU A 701 6.42 25.27 20.39
C LEU A 701 5.17 25.99 19.88
N ALA A 702 4.24 26.34 20.79
CA ALA A 702 3.02 27.06 20.44
C ALA A 702 3.31 28.47 19.88
N ALA A 703 4.30 29.18 20.42
CA ALA A 703 4.69 30.52 19.97
C ALA A 703 5.27 30.54 18.55
N ALA A 704 5.77 29.42 18.04
CA ALA A 704 6.25 29.32 16.67
C ALA A 704 5.11 29.29 15.64
N GLN A 705 3.91 28.84 16.02
CA GLN A 705 2.78 28.69 15.10
C GLN A 705 2.15 30.03 14.70
N GLY A 706 1.44 30.05 13.56
CA GLY A 706 0.62 31.18 13.10
C GLY A 706 1.25 32.03 12.00
N ALA A 707 2.57 32.21 12.03
CA ALA A 707 3.29 32.95 10.99
C ALA A 707 3.76 32.02 9.87
N PRO A 708 3.92 32.52 8.63
CA PRO A 708 4.53 31.73 7.56
C PRO A 708 5.94 31.25 7.92
N ALA A 709 6.27 30.01 7.56
CA ALA A 709 7.58 29.41 7.79
C ALA A 709 8.36 29.32 6.47
N ASP A 710 9.64 29.70 6.49
CA ASP A 710 10.54 29.55 5.35
C ASP A 710 11.46 28.35 5.58
N ILE A 711 11.28 27.30 4.78
CA ILE A 711 12.10 26.08 4.78
C ILE A 711 13.16 26.08 3.66
N GLY A 712 13.22 27.12 2.82
CA GLY A 712 14.26 27.31 1.81
C GLY A 712 14.20 26.40 0.58
N GLY A 713 13.04 25.84 0.27
CA GLY A 713 12.79 24.92 -0.85
C GLY A 713 11.55 24.06 -0.57
N TYR A 714 11.13 23.23 -1.52
CA TYR A 714 10.04 22.28 -1.35
C TYR A 714 10.54 20.84 -1.48
N TYR A 715 11.09 20.48 -2.65
CA TYR A 715 11.66 19.15 -2.91
C TYR A 715 13.09 19.03 -2.39
N HIS A 716 13.82 20.14 -2.30
CA HIS A 716 15.17 20.22 -1.75
C HIS A 716 15.28 21.40 -0.77
N PRO A 717 14.65 21.31 0.42
CA PRO A 717 14.66 22.38 1.41
C PRO A 717 16.04 22.56 2.04
N SER A 718 16.31 23.77 2.52
CA SER A 718 17.55 24.06 3.26
C SER A 718 17.55 23.30 4.59
N VAL A 719 18.61 22.52 4.83
CA VAL A 719 18.81 21.75 6.08
C VAL A 719 18.72 22.66 7.31
N GLU A 720 19.37 23.83 7.26
CA GLU A 720 19.43 24.80 8.36
C GLU A 720 18.06 25.43 8.64
N LYS A 721 17.38 25.92 7.59
CA LYS A 721 16.06 26.56 7.74
C LYS A 721 15.00 25.55 8.20
N LYS A 722 14.99 24.35 7.61
CA LYS A 722 14.14 23.25 8.04
C LYS A 722 14.35 22.93 9.52
N ALA A 723 15.60 22.79 9.98
CA ALA A 723 15.89 22.52 11.37
C ALA A 723 15.40 23.63 12.31
N ALA A 724 15.59 24.90 11.93
CA ALA A 724 15.11 26.04 12.70
C ALA A 724 13.58 26.05 12.86
N VAL A 725 12.84 25.76 11.78
CA VAL A 725 11.37 25.67 11.80
C VAL A 725 10.90 24.47 12.63
N MET A 726 11.56 23.33 12.50
CA MET A 726 11.12 22.08 13.12
C MET A 726 11.58 21.89 14.57
N ARG A 727 12.53 22.70 15.04
CA ARG A 727 13.07 22.67 16.41
C ARG A 727 13.08 24.06 17.06
N PRO A 728 11.93 24.75 17.18
CA PRO A 728 11.90 26.13 17.66
C PRO A 728 12.07 26.26 19.18
N SER A 729 11.88 25.18 19.95
CA SER A 729 12.06 25.18 21.40
C SER A 729 13.53 25.06 21.77
N ALA A 730 14.14 26.16 22.19
CA ALA A 730 15.50 26.18 22.73
C ALA A 730 15.60 25.30 23.98
N THR A 731 14.59 25.34 24.85
CA THR A 731 14.56 24.54 26.09
C THR A 731 14.59 23.05 25.80
N LEU A 732 13.82 22.57 24.82
CA LEU A 732 13.85 21.16 24.41
C LEU A 732 15.19 20.80 23.76
N ASN A 733 15.71 21.68 22.90
CA ASN A 733 17.00 21.47 22.25
C ASN A 733 18.16 21.37 23.25
N ASP A 734 18.14 22.12 24.36
CA ASP A 734 19.18 22.05 25.39
C ASP A 734 19.15 20.72 26.17
N ILE A 735 17.99 20.08 26.28
CA ILE A 735 17.84 18.77 26.93
C ILE A 735 18.25 17.63 25.99
N ILE A 736 17.84 17.70 24.72
CA ILE A 736 18.06 16.65 23.73
C ILE A 736 19.44 16.74 23.05
N GLY A 737 19.95 17.96 22.87
CA GLY A 737 21.14 18.28 22.08
C GLY A 737 22.47 17.80 22.63
#